data_AF-A0A7Z9YZU4-F1
#
_entry.id   AF-A0A7Z9YZU4-F1
#
_cell.length_a   1.000
_cell.length_b   1.000
_cell.length_c   1.000
_cell.angle_alpha   90.00
_cell.angle_beta   90.00
_cell.angle_gamma   90.00
#
_symmetry.space_group_name_H-M   'P 1'
#
loop_
_entity.id
_entity.type
_entity.pdbx_description
1 polymer ?
#
loop_
_entity_poly.entity_id
_entity_poly.type
_entity_poly.pdbx_seq_one_letter_code
_entity_poly.pdbx_strand_id
1 'polypeptide(L)'
;LLALGNGFLLHPGNIALRESLQNGTLTVDGFYQQLLRLIYRFLFLFTAEERQLLFDPSADEEAKKLYTEGYSLSRLRNLALRHTIKDRFDDLYEGQKIVFFALANGEPILGLPALGGLFDASQCEILDNLRLGNYYLLGAIRHLAFFRKGGVLSRINYRDMDTEELGSVYESLLELIPQINHSDPTPFSFMGHSAGSARKLSGSYYTPDVLVQELINSALIPVIEKKLKSTNDPIKALLSIRVIDPASGSGHFLLAAARKIAEYLAPYFSETEPSQKDYRHALRQVISHCIYGVDLNPLAVELCKTALWLESLEPGRPLGFLDSKIQCGNALVGLYDGTLLKNGIPKEAYKPLTGDDKEVCKALATENREHANEIAVDLKYNIQEVWDFNTMPEESVGDIQKKAQAWKRVQEKLQSIRLKEDLYTAAFFAPKNSETESLVPTNRDLRLLIQGHPLDEKQIDFIQNLAKKHRFFHWHIAFADVFSNGGGFDCVLGNPPWDMLQLNPAEFFASRDPEIANARHSSAREKMIIKLKDEHPALYKEYQSAKDTVLRTQSFVHYSGRFPLTSFGRINLAPLFTELASKLKGEKGRVGIIVPSGIATDSFTQAFFRYLIESKLLISLFDFENREGLFPGVHRSYKFSLLTLGQSDQANLLFFATNISHLKNS
;
A
#
# COMPACT_ATOMS: atom_id res chain seq x y z
N LEU A 1 5.79 -14.08 -14.65
CA LEU A 1 6.93 -13.83 -13.72
C LEU A 1 8.08 -14.81 -13.92
N LEU A 2 7.92 -16.12 -13.64
CA LEU A 2 9.00 -17.11 -13.78
C LEU A 2 9.69 -17.09 -15.16
N ALA A 3 8.90 -17.05 -16.24
CA ALA A 3 9.43 -16.97 -17.60
C ALA A 3 10.29 -15.71 -17.83
N LEU A 4 9.83 -14.54 -17.37
CA LEU A 4 10.58 -13.29 -17.51
C LEU A 4 11.84 -13.28 -16.64
N GLY A 5 11.72 -13.63 -15.36
CA GLY A 5 12.85 -13.62 -14.43
C GLY A 5 13.98 -14.54 -14.89
N ASN A 6 13.65 -15.78 -15.31
CA ASN A 6 14.63 -16.69 -15.88
C ASN A 6 15.15 -16.20 -17.24
N GLY A 7 14.29 -15.65 -18.09
CA GLY A 7 14.69 -15.14 -19.39
C GLY A 7 15.73 -14.03 -19.31
N PHE A 8 15.55 -13.05 -18.41
CA PHE A 8 16.53 -12.00 -18.20
C PHE A 8 17.83 -12.51 -17.58
N LEU A 9 17.76 -13.40 -16.57
CA LEU A 9 18.95 -13.94 -15.90
C LEU A 9 19.78 -14.85 -16.81
N LEU A 10 19.13 -15.61 -17.69
CA LEU A 10 19.79 -16.57 -18.57
C LEU A 10 20.25 -15.94 -19.90
N HIS A 11 19.80 -14.73 -20.23
CA HIS A 11 20.21 -14.08 -21.48
C HIS A 11 21.72 -13.74 -21.46
N PRO A 12 22.50 -14.14 -22.48
CA PRO A 12 23.94 -13.95 -22.47
C PRO A 12 24.35 -12.47 -22.40
N GLY A 13 23.57 -11.56 -23.02
CA GLY A 13 23.83 -10.13 -23.01
C GLY A 13 23.62 -9.41 -21.67
N ASN A 14 23.02 -10.05 -20.66
CA ASN A 14 22.66 -9.40 -19.39
C ASN A 14 23.68 -9.69 -18.28
N ILE A 15 24.98 -9.53 -18.56
CA ILE A 15 26.06 -9.80 -17.58
C ILE A 15 25.95 -8.88 -16.37
N ALA A 16 25.76 -7.58 -16.59
CA ALA A 16 25.65 -6.57 -15.53
C ALA A 16 24.51 -6.86 -14.54
N LEU A 17 23.37 -7.41 -15.02
CA LEU A 17 22.28 -7.83 -14.14
C LEU A 17 22.77 -8.89 -13.15
N ARG A 18 23.43 -9.94 -13.64
CA ARG A 18 23.91 -11.04 -12.80
C ARG A 18 24.95 -10.56 -11.79
N GLU A 19 25.88 -9.71 -12.22
CA GLU A 19 26.88 -9.12 -11.33
C GLU A 19 26.24 -8.25 -10.24
N SER A 20 25.25 -7.42 -10.60
CA SER A 20 24.55 -6.55 -9.64
C SER A 20 23.76 -7.33 -8.58
N LEU A 21 23.20 -8.48 -8.94
CA LEU A 21 22.52 -9.38 -8.01
C LEU A 21 23.50 -10.14 -7.13
N GLN A 22 24.64 -10.58 -7.69
CA GLN A 22 25.67 -11.29 -6.94
C GLN A 22 26.39 -10.40 -5.92
N ASN A 23 26.66 -9.14 -6.28
CA ASN A 23 27.33 -8.20 -5.39
C ASN A 23 26.37 -7.45 -4.45
N GLY A 24 25.05 -7.68 -4.57
CA GLY A 24 24.02 -7.11 -3.71
C GLY A 24 23.67 -5.64 -4.01
N THR A 25 24.20 -5.05 -5.08
CA THR A 25 23.81 -3.70 -5.52
C THR A 25 22.34 -3.65 -5.94
N LEU A 26 21.86 -4.74 -6.57
CA LEU A 26 20.45 -4.99 -6.81
C LEU A 26 19.99 -6.11 -5.88
N THR A 27 18.96 -5.86 -5.08
CA THR A 27 18.34 -6.91 -4.28
C THR A 27 17.43 -7.78 -5.14
N VAL A 28 17.21 -9.03 -4.73
CA VAL A 28 16.24 -9.94 -5.40
C VAL A 28 14.84 -9.33 -5.41
N ASP A 29 14.44 -8.67 -4.32
CA ASP A 29 13.17 -7.95 -4.24
C ASP A 29 13.10 -6.76 -5.21
N GLY A 30 14.20 -6.00 -5.35
CA GLY A 30 14.28 -4.89 -6.30
C GLY A 30 14.13 -5.37 -7.76
N PHE A 31 14.74 -6.51 -8.10
CA PHE A 31 14.54 -7.15 -9.40
C PHE A 31 13.10 -7.65 -9.58
N TYR A 32 12.54 -8.30 -8.57
CA TYR A 32 11.16 -8.79 -8.57
C TYR A 32 10.14 -7.65 -8.76
N GLN A 33 10.34 -6.52 -8.09
CA GLN A 33 9.50 -5.33 -8.25
C GLN A 33 9.47 -4.81 -9.69
N GLN A 34 10.61 -4.78 -10.38
CA GLN A 34 10.63 -4.40 -11.80
C GLN A 34 9.95 -5.44 -12.70
N LEU A 35 10.10 -6.74 -12.41
CA LEU A 35 9.39 -7.79 -13.15
C LEU A 35 7.88 -7.65 -13.01
N LEU A 36 7.39 -7.27 -11.83
CA LEU A 36 5.97 -7.01 -11.58
C LEU A 36 5.49 -5.78 -12.36
N ARG A 37 6.22 -4.67 -12.32
CA ARG A 37 5.89 -3.48 -13.13
C ARG A 37 5.87 -3.79 -14.63
N LEU A 38 6.77 -4.65 -15.12
CA LEU A 38 6.74 -5.12 -16.50
C LEU A 38 5.48 -5.96 -16.80
N ILE A 39 5.08 -6.84 -15.89
CA ILE A 39 3.80 -7.57 -16.01
C ILE A 39 2.62 -6.58 -16.03
N TYR A 40 2.63 -5.54 -15.20
CA TYR A 40 1.59 -4.52 -15.17
C TYR A 40 1.54 -3.72 -16.46
N ARG A 41 2.68 -3.37 -17.07
CA ARG A 41 2.72 -2.75 -18.41
C ARG A 41 2.02 -3.64 -19.44
N PHE A 42 2.24 -4.96 -19.39
CA PHE A 42 1.55 -5.89 -20.29
C PHE A 42 0.05 -6.02 -20.01
N LEU A 43 -0.35 -6.13 -18.73
CA LEU A 43 -1.76 -6.18 -18.35
C LEU A 43 -2.50 -4.90 -18.74
N PHE A 44 -1.87 -3.75 -18.51
CA PHE A 44 -2.38 -2.45 -18.91
C PHE A 44 -2.61 -2.40 -20.41
N LEU A 45 -1.61 -2.78 -21.21
CA LEU A 45 -1.71 -2.80 -22.67
C LEU A 45 -2.79 -3.76 -23.17
N PHE A 46 -2.91 -4.98 -22.61
CA PHE A 46 -3.99 -5.89 -22.97
C PHE A 46 -5.37 -5.27 -22.72
N THR A 47 -5.56 -4.67 -21.56
CA THR A 47 -6.82 -4.03 -21.20
C THR A 47 -7.10 -2.81 -22.08
N ALA A 48 -6.10 -1.95 -22.31
CA ALA A 48 -6.23 -0.75 -23.13
C ALA A 48 -6.52 -1.06 -24.60
N GLU A 49 -5.83 -2.05 -25.19
CA GLU A 49 -6.10 -2.54 -26.55
C GLU A 49 -7.50 -3.12 -26.67
N GLU A 50 -7.89 -4.01 -25.75
CA GLU A 50 -9.18 -4.70 -25.83
C GLU A 50 -10.36 -3.78 -25.55
N ARG A 51 -10.21 -2.79 -24.67
CA ARG A 51 -11.22 -1.74 -24.43
C ARG A 51 -11.21 -0.65 -25.51
N GLN A 52 -10.27 -0.69 -26.46
CA GLN A 52 -10.08 0.33 -27.52
C GLN A 52 -9.83 1.74 -26.95
N LEU A 53 -9.07 1.81 -25.85
CA LEU A 53 -8.77 3.07 -25.14
C LEU A 53 -7.33 3.53 -25.32
N LEU A 54 -6.51 2.76 -26.03
CA LEU A 54 -5.07 3.01 -26.13
C LEU A 54 -4.71 4.21 -27.01
N PHE A 55 -5.41 4.37 -28.14
CA PHE A 55 -5.02 5.36 -29.14
C PHE A 55 -5.41 6.78 -28.74
N ASP A 56 -4.61 7.74 -29.20
CA ASP A 56 -5.00 9.13 -29.16
C ASP A 56 -6.29 9.33 -30.00
N PRO A 57 -7.30 10.07 -29.52
CA PRO A 57 -8.52 10.33 -30.28
C PRO A 57 -8.29 10.98 -31.65
N SER A 58 -7.17 11.70 -31.83
CA SER A 58 -6.78 12.33 -33.09
C SER A 58 -6.00 11.41 -34.03
N ALA A 59 -5.64 10.19 -33.61
CA ALA A 59 -4.89 9.25 -34.43
C ALA A 59 -5.70 8.82 -35.68
N ASP A 60 -5.06 8.89 -36.84
CA ASP A 60 -5.63 8.38 -38.08
C ASP A 60 -5.61 6.85 -38.15
N GLU A 61 -6.35 6.30 -39.12
CA GLU A 61 -6.46 4.85 -39.28
C GLU A 61 -5.16 4.19 -39.76
N GLU A 62 -4.27 4.94 -40.41
CA GLU A 62 -2.98 4.41 -40.87
C GLU A 62 -2.03 4.17 -39.69
N ALA A 63 -1.94 5.13 -38.76
CA ALA A 63 -1.18 5.02 -37.52
C ALA A 63 -1.71 3.89 -36.62
N LYS A 64 -3.03 3.80 -36.46
CA LYS A 64 -3.67 2.69 -35.71
C LYS A 64 -3.35 1.35 -36.35
N LYS A 65 -3.38 1.26 -37.68
CA LYS A 65 -3.05 0.03 -38.41
C LYS A 65 -1.58 -0.33 -38.24
N LEU A 66 -0.67 0.63 -38.35
CA LEU A 66 0.77 0.42 -38.16
C LEU A 66 1.09 -0.15 -36.77
N TYR A 67 0.50 0.43 -35.71
CA TYR A 67 0.61 -0.12 -34.37
C TYR A 67 0.02 -1.54 -34.28
N THR A 68 -1.20 -1.72 -34.76
CA THR A 68 -1.94 -2.98 -34.63
C THR A 68 -1.19 -4.14 -35.31
N GLU A 69 -0.65 -3.90 -36.51
CA GLU A 69 0.04 -4.91 -37.32
C GLU A 69 1.52 -5.10 -36.92
N GLY A 70 2.18 -4.07 -36.40
CA GLY A 70 3.61 -4.12 -36.06
C GLY A 70 3.88 -4.45 -34.59
N TYR A 71 3.19 -3.78 -33.67
CA TYR A 71 3.62 -3.62 -32.28
C TYR A 71 2.62 -4.13 -31.23
N SER A 72 1.36 -4.36 -31.59
CA SER A 72 0.34 -4.74 -30.61
C SER A 72 0.68 -6.01 -29.81
N LEU A 73 0.26 -6.03 -28.54
CA LEU A 73 0.23 -7.25 -27.75
C LEU A 73 -0.69 -8.29 -28.35
N SER A 74 -1.75 -7.87 -29.03
CA SER A 74 -2.61 -8.76 -29.82
C SER A 74 -1.82 -9.57 -30.85
N ARG A 75 -0.83 -8.97 -31.53
CA ARG A 75 0.10 -9.69 -32.41
C ARG A 75 0.98 -10.67 -31.64
N LEU A 76 1.61 -10.24 -30.54
CA LEU A 76 2.45 -11.14 -29.73
C LEU A 76 1.66 -12.33 -29.17
N ARG A 77 0.42 -12.11 -28.76
CA ARG A 77 -0.51 -13.17 -28.34
C ARG A 77 -0.75 -14.20 -29.43
N ASN A 78 -0.94 -13.76 -30.68
CA ASN A 78 -1.11 -14.68 -31.82
C ASN A 78 0.17 -15.48 -32.12
N LEU A 79 1.34 -14.85 -31.98
CA LEU A 79 2.64 -15.54 -32.09
C LEU A 79 2.83 -16.57 -30.97
N ALA A 80 2.43 -16.23 -29.74
CA ALA A 80 2.52 -17.10 -28.57
C ALA A 80 1.63 -18.37 -28.68
N LEU A 81 0.61 -18.37 -29.55
CA LEU A 81 -0.17 -19.57 -29.88
C LEU A 81 0.58 -20.54 -30.81
N ARG A 82 1.34 -19.99 -31.77
CA ARG A 82 2.08 -20.75 -32.80
C ARG A 82 3.44 -21.25 -32.32
N HIS A 83 3.76 -20.99 -31.06
CA HIS A 83 5.09 -21.09 -30.46
C HIS A 83 5.85 -22.38 -30.82
N THR A 84 6.87 -22.24 -31.67
CA THR A 84 7.89 -23.26 -31.93
C THR A 84 9.05 -23.11 -30.94
N ILE A 85 9.50 -24.23 -30.37
CA ILE A 85 10.44 -24.38 -29.24
C ILE A 85 11.86 -23.79 -29.48
N LYS A 86 12.14 -23.10 -30.60
CA LYS A 86 13.51 -22.79 -31.03
C LYS A 86 13.81 -21.33 -31.41
N ASP A 87 12.91 -20.38 -31.18
CA ASP A 87 13.21 -18.97 -31.45
C ASP A 87 14.22 -18.41 -30.41
N ARG A 88 15.43 -18.11 -30.88
CA ARG A 88 16.56 -17.61 -30.07
C ARG A 88 16.82 -16.11 -30.28
N PHE A 89 16.04 -15.43 -31.13
CA PHE A 89 16.14 -13.99 -31.30
C PHE A 89 15.57 -13.27 -30.07
N ASP A 90 15.84 -11.97 -29.96
CA ASP A 90 15.37 -11.10 -28.87
C ASP A 90 14.72 -9.79 -29.39
N ASP A 91 14.41 -9.76 -30.69
CA ASP A 91 13.85 -8.62 -31.41
C ASP A 91 12.43 -8.25 -30.95
N LEU A 92 11.63 -9.22 -30.48
CA LEU A 92 10.26 -8.94 -30.04
C LEU A 92 10.24 -8.09 -28.77
N TYR A 93 11.18 -8.29 -27.85
CA TYR A 93 11.25 -7.46 -26.65
C TYR A 93 11.78 -6.05 -26.97
N GLU A 94 12.71 -5.91 -27.91
CA GLU A 94 13.12 -4.60 -28.45
C GLU A 94 11.92 -3.85 -29.05
N GLY A 95 11.04 -4.55 -29.78
CA GLY A 95 9.78 -3.99 -30.28
C GLY A 95 8.86 -3.48 -29.15
N GLN A 96 8.78 -4.20 -28.03
CA GLN A 96 7.97 -3.75 -26.89
C GLN A 96 8.57 -2.55 -26.16
N LYS A 97 9.90 -2.43 -26.12
CA LYS A 97 10.56 -1.24 -25.57
C LYS A 97 10.20 0.02 -26.35
N ILE A 98 10.00 -0.07 -27.67
CA ILE A 98 9.48 1.04 -28.49
C ILE A 98 8.07 1.45 -28.02
N VAL A 99 7.19 0.49 -27.77
CA VAL A 99 5.83 0.78 -27.27
C VAL A 99 5.87 1.43 -25.90
N PHE A 100 6.71 0.94 -24.99
CA PHE A 100 6.85 1.54 -23.65
C PHE A 100 7.39 2.97 -23.73
N PHE A 101 8.40 3.20 -24.57
CA PHE A 101 8.94 4.54 -24.80
C PHE A 101 7.89 5.48 -25.42
N ALA A 102 7.12 4.99 -26.40
CA ALA A 102 6.03 5.73 -27.02
C ALA A 102 4.92 6.07 -26.02
N LEU A 103 4.57 5.17 -25.11
CA LEU A 103 3.58 5.47 -24.06
C LEU A 103 4.15 6.34 -22.94
N ALA A 104 5.46 6.42 -22.76
CA ALA A 104 6.06 7.37 -21.84
C ALA A 104 6.02 8.80 -22.39
N ASN A 105 6.29 8.97 -23.69
CA ASN A 105 6.59 10.28 -24.28
C ASN A 105 5.59 10.75 -25.37
N GLY A 106 4.74 9.85 -25.86
CA GLY A 106 3.91 10.03 -27.05
C GLY A 106 4.63 9.60 -28.33
N GLU A 107 3.89 9.04 -29.28
CA GLU A 107 4.37 8.72 -30.63
C GLU A 107 3.23 8.83 -31.65
N PRO A 108 3.11 9.99 -32.34
CA PRO A 108 2.05 10.22 -33.33
C PRO A 108 2.06 9.21 -34.49
N ILE A 109 3.23 8.71 -34.91
CA ILE A 109 3.33 7.75 -36.03
C ILE A 109 2.62 6.43 -35.69
N LEU A 110 2.61 6.05 -34.41
CA LEU A 110 1.90 4.86 -33.91
C LEU A 110 0.51 5.19 -33.36
N GLY A 111 0.10 6.46 -33.39
CA GLY A 111 -1.15 6.93 -32.79
C GLY A 111 -1.20 6.80 -31.27
N LEU A 112 -0.04 6.70 -30.61
CA LEU A 112 0.06 6.46 -29.17
C LEU A 112 0.21 7.79 -28.42
N PRO A 113 -0.62 8.04 -27.38
CA PRO A 113 -0.50 9.24 -26.56
C PRO A 113 0.63 9.12 -25.53
N ALA A 114 1.04 10.26 -24.98
CA ALA A 114 1.96 10.29 -23.85
C ALA A 114 1.19 10.00 -22.54
N LEU A 115 1.38 8.81 -21.99
CA LEU A 115 0.75 8.36 -20.75
C LEU A 115 1.61 8.64 -19.50
N GLY A 116 2.93 8.49 -19.58
CA GLY A 116 3.82 8.57 -18.41
C GLY A 116 3.49 7.49 -17.36
N GLY A 117 3.70 7.80 -16.07
CA GLY A 117 3.28 6.97 -14.95
C GLY A 117 3.92 5.59 -14.97
N LEU A 118 3.13 4.54 -15.18
CA LEU A 118 3.59 3.15 -15.30
C LEU A 118 4.65 2.96 -16.41
N PHE A 119 4.65 3.81 -17.44
CA PHE A 119 5.58 3.76 -18.55
C PHE A 119 6.80 4.66 -18.37
N ASP A 120 6.88 5.47 -17.31
CA ASP A 120 8.05 6.30 -17.04
C ASP A 120 9.33 5.46 -16.96
N ALA A 121 10.44 6.03 -17.43
CA ALA A 121 11.74 5.36 -17.48
C ALA A 121 12.25 4.91 -16.09
N SER A 122 11.80 5.57 -15.01
CA SER A 122 12.15 5.23 -13.63
C SER A 122 11.46 3.95 -13.12
N GLN A 123 10.40 3.47 -13.78
CA GLN A 123 9.62 2.33 -13.30
C GLN A 123 10.36 1.00 -13.50
N CYS A 124 10.98 0.81 -14.66
CA CYS A 124 11.69 -0.41 -15.07
C CYS A 124 13.11 -0.10 -15.56
N GLU A 125 13.81 0.85 -14.91
CA GLU A 125 15.13 1.37 -15.34
C GLU A 125 16.14 0.28 -15.70
N ILE A 126 16.15 -0.84 -14.96
CA ILE A 126 17.06 -1.94 -15.26
C ILE A 126 16.53 -2.72 -16.45
N LEU A 127 15.28 -3.21 -16.37
CA LEU A 127 14.72 -4.10 -17.40
C LEU A 127 14.63 -3.46 -18.78
N ASP A 128 14.35 -2.16 -18.85
CA ASP A 128 14.25 -1.40 -20.10
C ASP A 128 15.60 -1.35 -20.85
N ASN A 129 16.73 -1.60 -20.16
CA ASN A 129 18.06 -1.70 -20.74
C ASN A 129 18.54 -3.14 -20.98
N LEU A 130 17.75 -4.15 -20.60
CA LEU A 130 18.10 -5.56 -20.75
C LEU A 130 17.57 -6.14 -22.06
N ARG A 131 18.09 -7.32 -22.40
CA ARG A 131 17.66 -8.14 -23.54
C ARG A 131 16.89 -9.37 -23.06
N LEU A 132 15.89 -9.79 -23.82
CA LEU A 132 15.03 -10.92 -23.47
C LEU A 132 14.73 -11.75 -24.71
N GLY A 133 15.11 -13.03 -24.68
CA GLY A 133 14.85 -13.94 -25.78
C GLY A 133 13.36 -14.16 -26.02
N ASN A 134 12.97 -14.25 -27.30
CA ASN A 134 11.59 -14.41 -27.77
C ASN A 134 10.88 -15.60 -27.13
N TYR A 135 11.60 -16.71 -26.91
CA TYR A 135 11.08 -17.88 -26.18
C TYR A 135 10.47 -17.51 -24.82
N TYR A 136 11.20 -16.74 -24.01
CA TYR A 136 10.76 -16.36 -22.66
C TYR A 136 9.67 -15.30 -22.69
N LEU A 137 9.77 -14.33 -23.62
CA LEU A 137 8.74 -13.31 -23.80
C LEU A 137 7.40 -13.94 -24.24
N LEU A 138 7.41 -14.74 -25.32
CA LEU A 138 6.21 -15.38 -25.83
C LEU A 138 5.62 -16.38 -24.83
N GLY A 139 6.48 -17.08 -24.06
CA GLY A 139 6.05 -17.89 -22.92
C GLY A 139 5.29 -17.06 -21.88
N ALA A 140 5.83 -15.90 -21.49
CA ALA A 140 5.16 -14.99 -20.56
C ALA A 140 3.84 -14.45 -21.12
N ILE A 141 3.82 -13.99 -22.38
CA ILE A 141 2.61 -13.51 -23.06
C ILE A 141 1.56 -14.61 -23.14
N ARG A 142 1.94 -15.87 -23.40
CA ARG A 142 1.01 -17.00 -23.41
C ARG A 142 0.32 -17.19 -22.05
N HIS A 143 1.07 -17.09 -20.96
CA HIS A 143 0.52 -17.21 -19.61
C HIS A 143 -0.38 -16.06 -19.20
N LEU A 144 -0.16 -14.87 -19.75
CA LEU A 144 -1.04 -13.71 -19.55
C LEU A 144 -2.27 -13.77 -20.47
N ALA A 145 -2.15 -14.29 -21.68
CA ALA A 145 -3.24 -14.26 -22.65
C ALA A 145 -4.21 -15.45 -22.54
N PHE A 146 -3.80 -16.57 -21.93
CA PHE A 146 -4.56 -17.81 -21.95
C PHE A 146 -4.54 -18.55 -20.62
N PHE A 147 -5.65 -19.22 -20.33
CA PHE A 147 -5.79 -20.15 -19.21
C PHE A 147 -6.36 -21.49 -19.69
N ARG A 148 -6.25 -22.55 -18.89
CA ARG A 148 -6.85 -23.85 -19.20
C ARG A 148 -8.05 -24.11 -18.31
N LYS A 149 -9.21 -24.39 -18.91
CA LYS A 149 -10.42 -24.84 -18.20
C LYS A 149 -10.89 -26.16 -18.79
N GLY A 150 -10.89 -27.23 -17.99
CA GLY A 150 -11.26 -28.58 -18.46
C GLY A 150 -10.36 -29.12 -19.58
N GLY A 151 -9.08 -28.75 -19.60
CA GLY A 151 -8.13 -29.15 -20.65
C GLY A 151 -8.20 -28.32 -21.94
N VAL A 152 -9.22 -27.48 -22.11
CA VAL A 152 -9.33 -26.54 -23.23
C VAL A 152 -8.56 -25.26 -22.92
N LEU A 153 -7.77 -24.79 -23.88
CA LEU A 153 -7.08 -23.51 -23.80
C LEU A 153 -8.06 -22.39 -24.17
N SER A 154 -8.38 -21.54 -23.21
CA SER A 154 -9.29 -20.40 -23.36
C SER A 154 -8.52 -19.10 -23.27
N ARG A 155 -8.93 -18.11 -24.07
CA ARG A 155 -8.40 -16.74 -24.01
C ARG A 155 -8.92 -16.01 -22.78
N ILE A 156 -8.06 -15.25 -22.12
CA ILE A 156 -8.44 -14.32 -21.06
C ILE A 156 -9.08 -13.09 -21.72
N ASN A 157 -10.26 -12.68 -21.23
CA ASN A 157 -10.99 -11.53 -21.74
C ASN A 157 -10.73 -10.32 -20.82
N TYR A 158 -9.78 -9.47 -21.20
CA TYR A 158 -9.40 -8.29 -20.41
C TYR A 158 -10.38 -7.12 -20.59
N ARG A 159 -11.22 -7.15 -21.63
CA ARG A 159 -12.28 -6.15 -21.82
C ARG A 159 -13.27 -6.18 -20.65
N ASP A 160 -13.77 -7.37 -20.34
CA ASP A 160 -14.87 -7.59 -19.39
C ASP A 160 -14.39 -8.14 -18.04
N MET A 161 -13.06 -8.22 -17.83
CA MET A 161 -12.48 -8.66 -16.57
C MET A 161 -12.91 -7.72 -15.44
N ASP A 162 -13.55 -8.29 -14.43
CA ASP A 162 -14.00 -7.53 -13.28
C ASP A 162 -12.85 -7.23 -12.31
N THR A 163 -13.13 -6.40 -11.32
CA THR A 163 -12.16 -6.06 -10.27
C THR A 163 -11.92 -7.18 -9.27
N GLU A 164 -12.81 -8.17 -9.16
CA GLU A 164 -12.62 -9.30 -8.25
C GLU A 164 -11.53 -10.23 -8.79
N GLU A 165 -11.57 -10.50 -10.10
CA GLU A 165 -10.58 -11.27 -10.84
C GLU A 165 -9.21 -10.59 -10.81
N LEU A 166 -9.14 -9.27 -11.07
CA LEU A 166 -7.87 -8.54 -10.98
C LEU A 166 -7.37 -8.42 -9.54
N GLY A 167 -8.25 -8.12 -8.59
CA GLY A 167 -7.90 -8.00 -7.17
C GLY A 167 -7.34 -9.29 -6.60
N SER A 168 -7.99 -10.43 -6.86
CA SER A 168 -7.50 -11.75 -6.40
C SER A 168 -6.15 -12.15 -7.02
N VAL A 169 -5.90 -11.77 -8.28
CA VAL A 169 -4.58 -11.94 -8.92
C VAL A 169 -3.54 -11.08 -8.22
N TYR A 170 -3.82 -9.80 -7.98
CA TYR A 170 -2.90 -8.88 -7.32
C TYR A 170 -2.54 -9.30 -5.90
N GLU A 171 -3.52 -9.76 -5.12
CA GLU A 171 -3.28 -10.31 -3.78
C GLU A 171 -2.42 -11.57 -3.83
N SER A 172 -2.68 -12.47 -4.78
CA SER A 172 -1.85 -13.67 -4.96
C SER A 172 -0.40 -13.34 -5.31
N LEU A 173 -0.14 -12.19 -5.95
CA LEU A 173 1.23 -11.72 -6.25
C LEU A 173 1.96 -11.20 -5.00
N LEU A 174 1.23 -10.65 -4.03
CA LEU A 174 1.79 -10.19 -2.74
C LEU A 174 2.26 -11.36 -1.88
N GLU A 175 1.70 -12.55 -2.07
CA GLU A 175 2.09 -13.77 -1.34
C GLU A 175 3.42 -14.37 -1.83
N LEU A 176 3.92 -13.95 -2.98
CA LEU A 176 5.10 -14.55 -3.60
C LEU A 176 6.41 -13.99 -3.02
N ILE A 177 7.25 -14.89 -2.52
CA ILE A 177 8.60 -14.57 -2.03
C ILE A 177 9.62 -14.99 -3.10
N PRO A 178 10.28 -14.04 -3.79
CA PRO A 178 11.22 -14.35 -4.86
C PRO A 178 12.55 -14.90 -4.30
N GLN A 179 13.17 -15.81 -5.05
CA GLN A 179 14.51 -16.32 -4.74
C GLN A 179 15.32 -16.52 -6.03
N ILE A 180 16.64 -16.40 -5.90
CA ILE A 180 17.58 -16.67 -6.99
C ILE A 180 18.60 -17.70 -6.52
N ASN A 181 18.64 -18.85 -7.20
CA ASN A 181 19.66 -19.87 -6.99
C ASN A 181 20.51 -20.01 -8.26
N HIS A 182 21.72 -19.46 -8.23
CA HIS A 182 22.62 -19.46 -9.38
C HIS A 182 23.11 -20.85 -9.82
N SER A 183 22.94 -21.87 -8.96
CA SER A 183 23.32 -23.25 -9.26
C SER A 183 22.27 -23.97 -10.11
N ASP A 184 21.05 -23.44 -10.18
CA ASP A 184 19.93 -24.08 -10.88
C ASP A 184 19.86 -23.64 -12.36
N PRO A 185 19.45 -24.53 -13.28
CA PRO A 185 19.21 -24.17 -14.69
C PRO A 185 18.12 -23.10 -14.87
N THR A 186 17.20 -23.00 -13.91
CA THR A 186 16.17 -21.96 -13.82
C THR A 186 16.38 -21.19 -12.52
N PRO A 187 17.29 -20.20 -12.53
CA PRO A 187 17.75 -19.57 -11.30
C PRO A 187 16.67 -18.79 -10.56
N PHE A 188 15.68 -18.23 -11.26
CA PHE A 188 14.60 -17.45 -10.63
C PHE A 188 13.41 -18.34 -10.29
N SER A 189 13.03 -18.38 -9.02
CA SER A 189 11.86 -19.11 -8.54
C SER A 189 11.15 -18.40 -7.38
N PHE A 190 10.02 -18.95 -6.93
CA PHE A 190 9.31 -18.50 -5.74
C PHE A 190 9.31 -19.62 -4.70
N MET A 191 9.44 -19.27 -3.43
CA MET A 191 9.45 -20.27 -2.37
C MET A 191 8.06 -20.87 -2.08
N GLY A 192 8.02 -22.19 -1.90
CA GLY A 192 6.95 -23.02 -1.31
C GLY A 192 5.49 -22.61 -1.52
N HIS A 193 4.75 -23.36 -2.35
CA HIS A 193 3.28 -23.30 -2.46
C HIS A 193 2.57 -23.96 -1.25
N SER A 194 3.03 -23.68 -0.03
CA SER A 194 2.34 -24.10 1.19
C SER A 194 1.12 -23.20 1.33
N ALA A 195 -0.03 -23.64 0.80
CA ALA A 195 -1.31 -22.94 0.66
C ALA A 195 -1.93 -22.32 1.93
N GLY A 196 -1.19 -22.23 3.05
CA GLY A 196 -1.59 -21.53 4.26
C GLY A 196 -0.49 -20.74 4.99
N SER A 197 0.78 -20.82 4.57
CA SER A 197 1.88 -20.13 5.30
C SER A 197 2.20 -18.74 4.73
N ALA A 198 2.11 -18.54 3.41
CA ALA A 198 2.29 -17.21 2.79
C ALA A 198 1.12 -16.26 3.09
N ARG A 199 -0.11 -16.79 3.15
CA ARG A 199 -1.35 -16.06 3.51
C ARG A 199 -1.32 -15.39 4.88
N LYS A 200 -0.59 -15.98 5.84
CA LYS A 200 -0.40 -15.40 7.19
C LYS A 200 0.76 -14.40 7.25
N LEU A 201 1.72 -14.50 6.32
CA LEU A 201 2.88 -13.62 6.26
C LEU A 201 2.55 -12.26 5.63
N SER A 202 1.60 -12.18 4.68
CA SER A 202 1.14 -10.91 4.10
C SER A 202 0.03 -10.24 4.93
N GLY A 203 -0.74 -11.00 5.72
CA GLY A 203 -1.90 -10.51 6.47
C GLY A 203 -3.04 -10.01 5.58
N SER A 204 -2.98 -10.23 4.26
CA SER A 204 -3.95 -9.73 3.29
C SER A 204 -5.00 -10.79 2.97
N TYR A 205 -6.25 -10.56 3.41
CA TYR A 205 -7.39 -11.38 3.04
C TYR A 205 -8.16 -10.68 1.91
N TYR A 206 -8.36 -11.37 0.78
CA TYR A 206 -9.29 -10.89 -0.24
C TYR A 206 -10.65 -10.65 0.41
N THR A 207 -11.17 -9.44 0.23
CA THR A 207 -12.43 -9.03 0.83
C THR A 207 -13.53 -9.23 -0.20
N PRO A 208 -14.55 -10.07 0.08
CA PRO A 208 -15.68 -10.26 -0.83
C PRO A 208 -16.37 -8.94 -1.18
N ASP A 209 -16.62 -8.68 -2.47
CA ASP A 209 -17.20 -7.41 -2.92
C ASP A 209 -18.54 -7.12 -2.23
N VAL A 210 -19.35 -8.16 -1.99
CA VAL A 210 -20.62 -8.03 -1.28
C VAL A 210 -20.48 -7.37 0.12
N LEU A 211 -19.39 -7.63 0.86
CA LEU A 211 -19.12 -6.99 2.14
C LEU A 211 -18.60 -5.56 1.96
N VAL A 212 -17.81 -5.32 0.89
CA VAL A 212 -17.34 -3.98 0.52
C VAL A 212 -18.51 -3.08 0.17
N GLN A 213 -19.43 -3.54 -0.67
CA GLN A 213 -20.62 -2.79 -1.07
C GLN A 213 -21.49 -2.43 0.13
N GLU A 214 -21.62 -3.33 1.12
CA GLU A 214 -22.34 -3.01 2.36
C GLU A 214 -21.69 -1.84 3.11
N LEU A 215 -20.36 -1.83 3.24
CA LEU A 215 -19.64 -0.72 3.88
C LEU A 215 -19.69 0.57 3.05
N ILE A 216 -19.69 0.48 1.72
CA ILE A 216 -19.94 1.62 0.83
C ILE A 216 -21.34 2.20 1.10
N ASN A 217 -22.35 1.34 1.24
CA ASN A 217 -23.73 1.76 1.51
C ASN A 217 -23.89 2.41 2.89
N SER A 218 -23.26 1.85 3.93
CA SER A 218 -23.42 2.34 5.30
C SER A 218 -22.55 3.57 5.62
N ALA A 219 -21.35 3.66 5.02
CA ALA A 219 -20.36 4.69 5.34
C ALA A 219 -20.25 5.78 4.26
N LEU A 220 -20.09 5.42 2.98
CA LEU A 220 -19.76 6.37 1.91
C LEU A 220 -20.99 7.06 1.30
N ILE A 221 -22.03 6.31 0.96
CA ILE A 221 -23.26 6.90 0.36
C ILE A 221 -23.86 8.02 1.23
N PRO A 222 -23.99 7.86 2.56
CA PRO A 222 -24.51 8.93 3.42
C PRO A 222 -23.63 10.19 3.45
N VAL A 223 -22.32 10.05 3.23
CA VAL A 223 -21.39 11.18 3.09
C VAL A 223 -21.66 11.91 1.77
N ILE A 224 -21.78 11.16 0.66
CA ILE A 224 -22.11 11.69 -0.67
C ILE A 224 -23.42 12.49 -0.62
N GLU A 225 -24.49 11.87 -0.12
CA GLU A 225 -25.82 12.50 -0.06
C GLU A 225 -25.82 13.76 0.80
N LYS A 226 -25.10 13.76 1.93
CA LYS A 226 -25.01 14.92 2.81
C LYS A 226 -24.28 16.09 2.12
N LYS A 227 -23.21 15.81 1.37
CA LYS A 227 -22.48 16.83 0.60
C LYS A 227 -23.37 17.41 -0.50
N LEU A 228 -24.11 16.56 -1.23
CA LEU A 228 -25.04 16.99 -2.27
C LEU A 228 -26.21 17.84 -1.73
N LYS A 229 -26.76 17.50 -0.55
CA LYS A 229 -27.84 18.27 0.09
C LYS A 229 -27.42 19.65 0.59
N SER A 230 -26.11 19.90 0.75
CA SER A 230 -25.58 21.11 1.38
C SER A 230 -24.81 22.03 0.43
N THR A 231 -24.94 21.83 -0.89
CA THR A 231 -24.21 22.57 -1.91
C THR A 231 -25.13 23.07 -3.03
N ASN A 232 -24.74 24.18 -3.67
CA ASN A 232 -25.29 24.61 -4.95
C ASN A 232 -24.38 24.22 -6.15
N ASP A 233 -23.21 23.65 -5.86
CA ASP A 233 -22.24 23.15 -6.84
C ASP A 233 -21.97 21.67 -6.54
N PRO A 234 -22.73 20.74 -7.16
CA PRO A 234 -22.61 19.31 -6.94
C PRO A 234 -21.25 18.74 -7.37
N ILE A 235 -20.71 19.20 -8.50
CA ILE A 235 -19.43 18.73 -9.03
C ILE A 235 -18.32 19.01 -8.03
N LYS A 236 -18.20 20.27 -7.59
CA LYS A 236 -17.18 20.66 -6.60
C LYS A 236 -17.38 19.94 -5.28
N ALA A 237 -18.61 19.73 -4.84
CA ALA A 237 -18.90 19.03 -3.59
C ALA A 237 -18.48 17.55 -3.65
N LEU A 238 -18.79 16.85 -4.74
CA LEU A 238 -18.38 15.46 -4.95
C LEU A 238 -16.86 15.33 -5.03
N LEU A 239 -16.19 16.18 -5.81
CA LEU A 239 -14.73 16.20 -5.92
C LEU A 239 -14.02 16.68 -4.64
N SER A 240 -14.75 17.26 -3.69
CA SER A 240 -14.23 17.62 -2.36
C SER A 240 -14.22 16.46 -1.36
N ILE A 241 -14.88 15.34 -1.67
CA ILE A 241 -14.92 14.17 -0.79
C ILE A 241 -13.50 13.60 -0.65
N ARG A 242 -13.12 13.22 0.57
CA ARG A 242 -11.84 12.58 0.88
C ARG A 242 -12.09 11.20 1.47
N VAL A 243 -11.72 10.15 0.73
CA VAL A 243 -11.84 8.73 1.13
C VAL A 243 -10.46 8.13 1.30
N ILE A 244 -10.24 7.38 2.39
CA ILE A 244 -8.98 6.69 2.63
C ILE A 244 -9.15 5.25 3.08
N ASP A 245 -8.18 4.41 2.70
CA ASP A 245 -7.90 3.12 3.32
C ASP A 245 -6.47 3.14 3.92
N PRO A 246 -6.32 3.03 5.26
CA PRO A 246 -5.02 3.09 5.93
C PRO A 246 -4.21 1.79 5.86
N ALA A 247 -4.77 0.72 5.28
CA ALA A 247 -4.12 -0.55 5.01
C ALA A 247 -4.60 -1.07 3.64
N SER A 248 -4.36 -0.26 2.61
CA SER A 248 -5.07 -0.33 1.33
C SER A 248 -4.85 -1.60 0.51
N GLY A 249 -3.77 -2.35 0.76
CA GLY A 249 -3.43 -3.53 -0.03
C GLY A 249 -3.39 -3.22 -1.52
N SER A 250 -4.08 -4.03 -2.33
CA SER A 250 -4.25 -3.80 -3.77
C SER A 250 -5.22 -2.67 -4.16
N GLY A 251 -5.86 -2.00 -3.19
CA GLY A 251 -6.75 -0.85 -3.42
C GLY A 251 -8.22 -1.21 -3.69
N HIS A 252 -8.67 -2.41 -3.30
CA HIS A 252 -10.02 -2.90 -3.58
C HIS A 252 -11.14 -1.99 -3.04
N PHE A 253 -11.05 -1.56 -1.77
CA PHE A 253 -11.99 -0.59 -1.17
C PHE A 253 -11.93 0.78 -1.86
N LEU A 254 -10.74 1.23 -2.24
CA LEU A 254 -10.52 2.52 -2.89
C LEU A 254 -11.14 2.56 -4.28
N LEU A 255 -11.04 1.47 -5.04
CA LEU A 255 -11.71 1.32 -6.34
C LEU A 255 -13.23 1.30 -6.20
N ALA A 256 -13.76 0.55 -5.23
CA ALA A 256 -15.20 0.53 -4.97
C ALA A 256 -15.72 1.93 -4.61
N ALA A 257 -15.00 2.65 -3.76
CA ALA A 257 -15.32 4.04 -3.41
C ALA A 257 -15.26 4.97 -4.62
N ALA A 258 -14.21 4.87 -5.43
CA ALA A 258 -14.02 5.70 -6.61
C ALA A 258 -15.18 5.53 -7.61
N ARG A 259 -15.54 4.27 -7.89
CA ARG A 259 -16.67 3.93 -8.77
C ARG A 259 -17.98 4.46 -8.23
N LYS A 260 -18.24 4.30 -6.93
CA LYS A 260 -19.47 4.81 -6.32
C LYS A 260 -19.57 6.32 -6.44
N ILE A 261 -18.51 7.08 -6.14
CA ILE A 261 -18.56 8.55 -6.30
C ILE A 261 -18.70 8.91 -7.78
N ALA A 262 -18.04 8.19 -8.70
CA ALA A 262 -18.13 8.41 -10.14
C ALA A 262 -19.56 8.19 -10.68
N GLU A 263 -20.31 7.21 -10.16
CA GLU A 263 -21.73 7.00 -10.49
C GLU A 263 -22.58 8.24 -10.16
N TYR A 264 -22.30 8.92 -9.05
CA TYR A 264 -22.98 10.16 -8.68
C TYR A 264 -22.47 11.38 -9.46
N LEU A 265 -21.21 11.36 -9.91
CA LEU A 265 -20.59 12.48 -10.61
C LEU A 265 -20.89 12.49 -12.11
N ALA A 266 -20.93 11.33 -12.77
CA ALA A 266 -21.12 11.21 -14.22
C ALA A 266 -22.38 11.92 -14.77
N PRO A 267 -23.54 11.93 -14.07
CA PRO A 267 -24.72 12.68 -14.50
C PRO A 267 -24.49 14.18 -14.68
N TYR A 268 -23.49 14.77 -14.01
CA TYR A 268 -23.20 16.20 -14.15
C TYR A 268 -22.32 16.53 -15.37
N PHE A 269 -21.85 15.54 -16.11
CA PHE A 269 -21.11 15.71 -17.36
C PHE A 269 -21.94 15.40 -18.62
N SER A 270 -23.20 14.98 -18.44
CA SER A 270 -24.11 14.67 -19.54
C SER A 270 -25.39 15.49 -19.44
N GLU A 271 -25.96 15.88 -20.58
CA GLU A 271 -27.29 16.48 -20.66
C GLU A 271 -28.42 15.42 -20.64
N THR A 272 -28.06 14.15 -20.89
CA THR A 272 -28.95 12.99 -20.94
C THR A 272 -28.44 11.88 -20.02
N GLU A 273 -28.86 10.62 -20.23
CA GLU A 273 -28.23 9.50 -19.52
C GLU A 273 -26.70 9.49 -19.74
N PRO A 274 -25.89 9.24 -18.70
CA PRO A 274 -24.43 9.25 -18.81
C PRO A 274 -23.93 8.19 -19.78
N SER A 275 -23.10 8.59 -20.75
CA SER A 275 -22.38 7.64 -21.59
C SER A 275 -21.23 6.99 -20.83
N GLN A 276 -20.66 5.91 -21.38
CA GLN A 276 -19.43 5.33 -20.83
C GLN A 276 -18.26 6.33 -20.82
N LYS A 277 -18.24 7.29 -21.75
CA LYS A 277 -17.21 8.33 -21.79
C LYS A 277 -17.34 9.27 -20.58
N ASP A 278 -18.56 9.68 -20.26
CA ASP A 278 -18.85 10.58 -19.13
C ASP A 278 -18.52 9.89 -17.80
N TYR A 279 -18.86 8.61 -17.67
CA TYR A 279 -18.47 7.80 -16.52
C TYR A 279 -16.95 7.67 -16.36
N ARG A 280 -16.22 7.36 -17.44
CA ARG A 280 -14.74 7.30 -17.40
C ARG A 280 -14.12 8.63 -17.00
N HIS A 281 -14.63 9.72 -17.55
CA HIS A 281 -14.18 11.06 -17.19
C HIS A 281 -14.43 11.34 -15.70
N ALA A 282 -15.63 11.03 -15.20
CA ALA A 282 -15.95 11.14 -13.79
C ALA A 282 -15.04 10.29 -12.90
N LEU A 283 -14.79 9.04 -13.27
CA LEU A 283 -13.92 8.14 -12.52
C LEU A 283 -12.47 8.65 -12.46
N ARG A 284 -11.95 9.18 -13.58
CA ARG A 284 -10.66 9.86 -13.61
C ARG A 284 -10.62 11.03 -12.63
N GLN A 285 -11.63 11.91 -12.68
CA GLN A 285 -11.70 13.06 -11.77
C GLN A 285 -11.78 12.61 -10.30
N VAL A 286 -12.57 11.60 -9.98
CA VAL A 286 -12.68 11.07 -8.61
C VAL A 286 -11.35 10.49 -8.14
N ILE A 287 -10.66 9.70 -8.95
CA ILE A 287 -9.37 9.10 -8.58
C ILE A 287 -8.31 10.19 -8.32
N SER A 288 -8.26 11.24 -9.16
CA SER A 288 -7.30 12.35 -8.96
C SER A 288 -7.59 13.20 -7.72
N HIS A 289 -8.84 13.29 -7.25
CA HIS A 289 -9.22 14.26 -6.20
C HIS A 289 -9.64 13.64 -4.86
N CYS A 290 -10.23 12.44 -4.87
CA CYS A 290 -10.97 11.91 -3.73
C CYS A 290 -10.30 10.74 -3.01
N ILE A 291 -9.43 10.00 -3.68
CA ILE A 291 -8.98 8.68 -3.22
C ILE A 291 -7.58 8.77 -2.61
N TYR A 292 -7.41 8.21 -1.41
CA TYR A 292 -6.16 8.19 -0.67
C TYR A 292 -5.91 6.78 -0.12
N GLY A 293 -4.65 6.39 0.03
CA GLY A 293 -4.29 5.05 0.49
C GLY A 293 -2.95 5.03 1.18
N VAL A 294 -2.82 4.18 2.20
CA VAL A 294 -1.53 3.88 2.84
C VAL A 294 -1.35 2.38 2.90
N ASP A 295 -0.13 1.92 2.60
CA ASP A 295 0.26 0.54 2.87
C ASP A 295 1.72 0.46 3.31
N LEU A 296 2.03 -0.50 4.19
CA LEU A 296 3.38 -0.77 4.64
C LEU A 296 4.23 -1.41 3.53
N ASN A 297 3.61 -2.26 2.71
CA ASN A 297 4.27 -2.99 1.65
C ASN A 297 4.38 -2.09 0.39
N PRO A 298 5.61 -1.78 -0.07
CA PRO A 298 5.78 -0.98 -1.28
C PRO A 298 5.14 -1.63 -2.51
N LEU A 299 5.09 -2.96 -2.57
CA LEU A 299 4.46 -3.64 -3.69
C LEU A 299 2.94 -3.45 -3.71
N ALA A 300 2.30 -3.42 -2.54
CA ALA A 300 0.86 -3.17 -2.43
C ALA A 300 0.53 -1.75 -2.91
N VAL A 301 1.35 -0.75 -2.56
CA VAL A 301 1.22 0.63 -3.05
C VAL A 301 1.28 0.70 -4.58
N GLU A 302 2.25 0.04 -5.19
CA GLU A 302 2.41 0.02 -6.66
C GLU A 302 1.24 -0.70 -7.34
N LEU A 303 0.74 -1.77 -6.73
CA LEU A 303 -0.46 -2.48 -7.16
C LEU A 303 -1.70 -1.60 -7.13
N CYS A 304 -1.93 -0.92 -6.00
CA CYS A 304 -3.03 0.01 -5.84
C CYS A 304 -2.98 1.12 -6.90
N LYS A 305 -1.82 1.73 -7.13
CA LYS A 305 -1.65 2.77 -8.18
C LYS A 305 -1.95 2.23 -9.57
N THR A 306 -1.43 1.05 -9.90
CA THR A 306 -1.66 0.39 -11.19
C THR A 306 -3.15 0.11 -11.42
N ALA A 307 -3.85 -0.41 -10.41
CA ALA A 307 -5.27 -0.70 -10.51
C ALA A 307 -6.09 0.58 -10.69
N LEU A 308 -5.76 1.66 -9.97
CA LEU A 308 -6.38 2.97 -10.14
C LEU A 308 -6.14 3.55 -11.54
N TRP A 309 -4.92 3.46 -12.08
CA TRP A 309 -4.60 3.91 -13.44
C TRP A 309 -5.34 3.13 -14.53
N LEU A 310 -5.49 1.81 -14.37
CA LEU A 310 -6.21 0.97 -15.32
C LEU A 310 -7.69 1.35 -15.40
N GLU A 311 -8.29 1.70 -14.27
CA GLU A 311 -9.69 2.07 -14.15
C GLU A 311 -9.96 3.52 -14.57
N SER A 312 -8.99 4.42 -14.39
CA SER A 312 -9.08 5.84 -14.78
C SER A 312 -8.56 6.16 -16.18
N LEU A 313 -8.31 5.15 -17.02
CA LEU A 313 -7.79 5.34 -18.37
C LEU A 313 -8.79 6.10 -19.26
N GLU A 314 -8.38 7.29 -19.72
CA GLU A 314 -9.11 8.12 -20.66
C GLU A 314 -8.26 8.30 -21.94
N PRO A 315 -8.80 8.00 -23.15
CA PRO A 315 -8.04 8.09 -24.39
C PRO A 315 -7.42 9.48 -24.61
N GLY A 316 -6.13 9.53 -24.95
CA GLY A 316 -5.39 10.77 -25.19
C GLY A 316 -4.94 11.52 -23.93
N ARG A 317 -5.30 11.07 -22.73
CA ARG A 317 -4.93 11.71 -21.46
C ARG A 317 -3.79 10.95 -20.77
N PRO A 318 -2.90 11.64 -20.03
CA PRO A 318 -1.84 10.99 -19.27
C PRO A 318 -2.39 10.21 -18.07
N LEU A 319 -1.61 9.29 -17.49
CA LEU A 319 -1.93 8.70 -16.20
C LEU A 319 -1.82 9.77 -15.09
N GLY A 320 -2.81 9.81 -14.18
CA GLY A 320 -2.89 10.83 -13.13
C GLY A 320 -1.79 10.70 -12.07
N PHE A 321 -1.50 11.79 -11.35
CA PHE A 321 -0.44 11.81 -10.34
C PHE A 321 -0.92 11.27 -8.99
N LEU A 322 -0.51 10.05 -8.64
CA LEU A 322 -1.00 9.35 -7.44
C LEU A 322 -0.05 9.36 -6.23
N ASP A 323 1.20 9.82 -6.37
CA ASP A 323 2.21 9.69 -5.31
C ASP A 323 1.88 10.49 -4.04
N SER A 324 1.17 11.61 -4.16
CA SER A 324 0.72 12.38 -3.00
C SER A 324 -0.48 11.74 -2.29
N LYS A 325 -1.16 10.79 -2.93
CA LYS A 325 -2.43 10.20 -2.48
C LYS A 325 -2.28 8.77 -1.98
N ILE A 326 -1.48 7.96 -2.68
CA ILE A 326 -1.19 6.56 -2.35
C ILE A 326 0.26 6.47 -1.87
N GLN A 327 0.45 6.39 -0.56
CA GLN A 327 1.76 6.51 0.09
C GLN A 327 2.19 5.21 0.76
N CYS A 328 3.49 4.95 0.75
CA CYS A 328 4.06 3.80 1.44
C CYS A 328 4.56 4.19 2.82
N GLY A 329 4.00 3.58 3.87
CA GLY A 329 4.25 3.98 5.25
C GLY A 329 3.72 2.99 6.27
N ASN A 330 4.32 2.95 7.45
CA ASN A 330 3.76 2.21 8.57
C ASN A 330 2.63 3.02 9.21
N ALA A 331 1.40 2.69 8.85
CA ALA A 331 0.21 3.37 9.35
C ALA A 331 0.15 3.46 10.89
N LEU A 332 0.80 2.56 11.63
CA LEU A 332 0.79 2.51 13.10
C LEU A 332 2.02 3.16 13.78
N VAL A 333 3.04 3.58 13.03
CA VAL A 333 4.27 4.18 13.58
C VAL A 333 4.46 5.60 13.05
N GLY A 334 4.76 6.55 13.93
CA GLY A 334 4.74 7.99 13.64
C GLY A 334 3.57 8.70 14.32
N LEU A 335 3.37 9.99 14.05
CA LEU A 335 2.39 10.80 14.75
C LEU A 335 1.08 10.93 13.96
N TYR A 336 -0.03 11.03 14.69
CA TYR A 336 -1.33 11.40 14.13
C TYR A 336 -1.41 12.93 13.93
N ASP A 337 -1.12 13.67 15.00
CA ASP A 337 -0.94 15.13 15.00
C ASP A 337 0.29 15.52 15.85
N GLY A 338 0.83 16.71 15.62
CA GLY A 338 2.01 17.20 16.34
C GLY A 338 1.77 17.51 17.82
N THR A 339 0.55 17.40 18.35
CA THR A 339 0.27 17.72 19.77
C THR A 339 0.97 16.78 20.73
N LEU A 340 1.30 15.56 20.29
CA LEU A 340 2.10 14.61 21.08
C LEU A 340 3.49 15.16 21.42
N LEU A 341 4.06 16.03 20.59
CA LEU A 341 5.35 16.66 20.87
C LEU A 341 5.30 17.56 22.12
N LYS A 342 4.14 18.11 22.49
CA LYS A 342 3.99 18.98 23.67
C LYS A 342 4.32 18.27 24.98
N ASN A 343 4.13 16.95 25.03
CA ASN A 343 4.42 16.15 26.21
C ASN A 343 5.89 15.69 26.27
N GLY A 344 6.66 16.00 25.21
CA GLY A 344 8.00 15.47 25.02
C GLY A 344 8.03 13.96 24.79
N ILE A 345 9.24 13.46 24.59
CA ILE A 345 9.53 12.03 24.49
C ILE A 345 9.30 11.41 25.87
N PRO A 346 8.43 10.39 25.99
CA PRO A 346 8.15 9.75 27.25
C PRO A 346 9.36 8.95 27.74
N LYS A 347 9.56 8.91 29.06
CA LYS A 347 10.68 8.16 29.69
C LYS A 347 10.66 6.67 29.32
N GLU A 348 9.48 6.13 29.02
CA GLU A 348 9.26 4.75 28.62
C GLU A 348 9.95 4.40 27.29
N ALA A 349 10.26 5.37 26.43
CA ALA A 349 11.03 5.17 25.20
C ALA A 349 12.46 4.63 25.48
N TYR A 350 12.96 4.82 26.71
CA TYR A 350 14.28 4.40 27.17
C TYR A 350 14.23 3.18 28.10
N LYS A 351 13.10 2.47 28.17
CA LYS A 351 13.06 1.16 28.82
C LYS A 351 13.95 0.19 28.02
N PRO A 352 14.86 -0.56 28.68
CA PRO A 352 15.74 -1.50 27.98
C PRO A 352 14.95 -2.58 27.23
N LEU A 353 15.23 -2.76 25.94
CA LEU A 353 14.75 -3.88 25.14
C LEU A 353 15.87 -4.91 24.94
N THR A 354 15.56 -6.03 24.28
CA THR A 354 16.56 -7.08 24.01
C THR A 354 17.68 -6.51 23.13
N GLY A 355 18.92 -6.57 23.62
CA GLY A 355 20.09 -6.04 22.91
C GLY A 355 20.51 -4.63 23.33
N ASP A 356 19.72 -3.94 24.15
CA ASP A 356 20.08 -2.64 24.72
C ASP A 356 20.91 -2.81 26.01
N ASP A 357 21.81 -1.86 26.27
CA ASP A 357 22.55 -1.72 27.52
C ASP A 357 21.69 -0.98 28.56
N LYS A 358 21.56 -1.59 29.75
CA LYS A 358 20.72 -1.06 30.83
C LYS A 358 21.26 0.24 31.41
N GLU A 359 22.58 0.42 31.50
CA GLU A 359 23.16 1.64 32.06
C GLU A 359 23.02 2.80 31.07
N VAL A 360 23.24 2.56 29.77
CA VAL A 360 22.99 3.54 28.70
C VAL A 360 21.52 3.98 28.71
N CYS A 361 20.58 3.02 28.77
CA CYS A 361 19.16 3.32 28.87
C CYS A 361 18.81 4.21 30.09
N LYS A 362 19.44 3.96 31.23
CA LYS A 362 19.22 4.73 32.47
C LYS A 362 19.80 6.15 32.36
N ALA A 363 20.97 6.30 31.75
CA ALA A 363 21.59 7.60 31.49
C ALA A 363 20.68 8.45 30.57
N LEU A 364 20.29 7.88 29.42
CA LEU A 364 19.38 8.54 28.47
C LEU A 364 18.02 8.90 29.08
N ALA A 365 17.43 8.00 29.88
CA ALA A 365 16.18 8.27 30.58
C ALA A 365 16.32 9.44 31.58
N THR A 366 17.50 9.62 32.17
CA THR A 366 17.79 10.71 33.10
C THR A 366 17.90 12.03 32.35
N GLU A 367 18.73 12.11 31.31
CA GLU A 367 18.87 13.30 30.46
C GLU A 367 17.52 13.71 29.85
N ASN A 368 16.76 12.75 29.33
CA ASN A 368 15.44 13.02 28.76
C ASN A 368 14.46 13.65 29.77
N ARG A 369 14.52 13.24 31.03
CA ARG A 369 13.63 13.75 32.08
C ARG A 369 14.00 15.18 32.48
N GLU A 370 15.28 15.53 32.49
CA GLU A 370 15.76 16.85 32.87
C GLU A 370 15.21 17.96 31.97
N HIS A 371 14.97 17.66 30.70
CA HIS A 371 14.47 18.62 29.71
C HIS A 371 12.96 18.50 29.38
N ALA A 372 12.21 17.66 30.10
CA ALA A 372 10.80 17.38 29.76
C ALA A 372 9.86 18.59 29.95
N ASN A 373 10.13 19.46 30.94
CA ASN A 373 9.28 20.62 31.27
C ASN A 373 9.56 21.85 30.38
N GLU A 374 10.55 21.79 29.50
CA GLU A 374 11.05 22.92 28.69
C GLU A 374 10.51 22.89 27.25
N ILE A 375 9.57 21.99 26.95
CA ILE A 375 9.10 21.73 25.59
C ILE A 375 7.87 22.60 25.31
N ALA A 376 8.11 23.76 24.69
CA ALA A 376 7.06 24.63 24.18
C ALA A 376 6.99 24.50 22.65
N VAL A 377 6.03 23.72 22.15
CA VAL A 377 5.85 23.52 20.69
C VAL A 377 4.81 24.50 20.17
N ASP A 378 5.22 25.42 19.29
CA ASP A 378 4.27 26.07 18.40
C ASP A 378 3.98 25.12 17.22
N LEU A 379 2.73 24.69 17.12
CA LEU A 379 2.23 23.77 16.09
C LEU A 379 1.63 24.51 14.90
N LYS A 380 1.66 25.85 14.89
CA LYS A 380 1.13 26.64 13.78
C LYS A 380 2.09 26.59 12.61
N TYR A 381 1.71 25.81 11.61
CA TYR A 381 2.36 25.81 10.31
C TYR A 381 1.50 26.61 9.32
N ASN A 382 2.15 27.43 8.49
CA ASN A 382 1.46 28.10 7.39
C ASN A 382 1.33 27.11 6.22
N ILE A 383 0.23 26.36 6.18
CA ILE A 383 -0.01 25.27 5.22
C ILE A 383 -0.64 25.80 3.91
N GLN A 384 -0.78 27.13 3.75
CA GLN A 384 -1.46 27.73 2.60
C GLN A 384 -0.86 27.30 1.25
N GLU A 385 0.47 27.08 1.16
CA GLU A 385 1.14 26.65 -0.09
C GLU A 385 0.99 25.16 -0.42
N VAL A 386 0.54 24.31 0.52
CA VAL A 386 0.24 22.88 0.24
C VAL A 386 -0.97 22.76 -0.69
N TRP A 387 -1.85 23.77 -0.68
CA TRP A 387 -3.09 23.80 -1.43
C TRP A 387 -2.90 23.95 -2.94
N ASP A 388 -1.92 24.73 -3.37
CA ASP A 388 -1.76 25.11 -4.78
C ASP A 388 -1.39 23.94 -5.68
N PHE A 389 -0.72 22.91 -5.13
CA PHE A 389 -0.34 21.73 -5.90
C PHE A 389 -1.54 20.85 -6.29
N ASN A 390 -2.53 20.70 -5.40
CA ASN A 390 -3.66 19.79 -5.63
C ASN A 390 -4.57 20.25 -6.78
N THR A 391 -4.62 21.56 -7.04
CA THR A 391 -5.43 22.18 -8.10
C THR A 391 -4.69 22.29 -9.43
N MET A 392 -3.43 21.85 -9.50
CA MET A 392 -2.67 21.83 -10.75
C MET A 392 -3.30 20.85 -11.75
N PRO A 393 -3.33 21.21 -13.05
CA PRO A 393 -3.88 20.38 -14.11
C PRO A 393 -3.12 19.05 -14.26
N GLU A 394 -3.78 18.06 -14.88
CA GLU A 394 -3.24 16.74 -15.21
C GLU A 394 -3.57 16.34 -16.66
N GLU A 395 -3.51 17.33 -17.56
CA GLU A 395 -3.97 17.16 -18.95
C GLU A 395 -2.87 16.73 -19.91
N SER A 396 -1.60 16.89 -19.51
CA SER A 396 -0.43 16.45 -20.27
C SER A 396 0.63 15.83 -19.33
N VAL A 397 1.53 15.00 -19.86
CA VAL A 397 2.68 14.48 -19.10
C VAL A 397 3.52 15.63 -18.52
N GLY A 398 3.62 16.76 -19.24
CA GLY A 398 4.28 17.97 -18.72
C GLY A 398 3.59 18.55 -17.48
N ASP A 399 2.26 18.46 -17.39
CA ASP A 399 1.54 18.89 -16.19
C ASP A 399 1.76 17.92 -15.02
N ILE A 400 1.77 16.61 -15.29
CA ILE A 400 2.14 15.59 -14.29
C ILE A 400 3.54 15.84 -13.72
N GLN A 401 4.52 16.15 -14.58
CA GLN A 401 5.88 16.48 -14.15
C GLN A 401 5.94 17.75 -13.29
N LYS A 402 5.26 18.83 -13.70
CA LYS A 402 5.17 20.07 -12.91
C LYS A 402 4.50 19.81 -11.55
N LYS A 403 3.46 18.98 -11.54
CA LYS A 403 2.74 18.56 -10.34
C LYS A 403 3.67 17.78 -9.41
N ALA A 404 4.38 16.78 -9.90
CA ALA A 404 5.39 16.03 -9.14
C ALA A 404 6.49 16.94 -8.55
N GLN A 405 6.98 17.92 -9.31
CA GLN A 405 7.97 18.90 -8.83
C GLN A 405 7.40 19.82 -7.74
N ALA A 406 6.13 20.25 -7.85
CA ALA A 406 5.49 21.04 -6.81
C ALA A 406 5.28 20.24 -5.53
N TRP A 407 4.89 18.96 -5.63
CA TRP A 407 4.82 18.07 -4.47
C TRP A 407 6.18 17.86 -3.80
N LYS A 408 7.25 17.69 -4.57
CA LYS A 408 8.62 17.60 -4.03
C LYS A 408 9.00 18.84 -3.23
N ARG A 409 8.71 20.04 -3.75
CA ARG A 409 8.93 21.31 -3.04
C ARG A 409 8.13 21.40 -1.74
N VAL A 410 6.90 20.88 -1.71
CA VAL A 410 6.10 20.77 -0.49
C VAL A 410 6.78 19.85 0.53
N GLN A 411 7.25 18.66 0.11
CA GLN A 411 7.96 17.74 1.00
C GLN A 411 9.24 18.37 1.58
N GLU A 412 10.03 19.07 0.76
CA GLU A 412 11.25 19.78 1.18
C GLU A 412 10.94 20.86 2.24
N LYS A 413 9.84 21.62 2.07
CA LYS A 413 9.41 22.62 3.07
C LYS A 413 8.98 21.97 4.39
N LEU A 414 8.32 20.81 4.32
CA LEU A 414 7.87 20.06 5.49
C LEU A 414 8.99 19.26 6.17
N GLN A 415 10.19 19.18 5.58
CA GLN A 415 11.34 18.42 6.11
C GLN A 415 11.70 18.82 7.55
N SER A 416 11.67 20.11 7.86
CA SER A 416 12.01 20.62 9.21
C SER A 416 11.01 20.19 10.28
N ILE A 417 9.74 20.04 9.89
CA ILE A 417 8.66 19.56 10.77
C ILE A 417 8.79 18.05 10.93
N ARG A 418 8.94 17.35 9.79
CA ARG A 418 9.14 15.91 9.74
C ARG A 418 10.30 15.47 10.62
N LEU A 419 11.43 16.18 10.59
CA LEU A 419 12.59 15.87 11.42
C LEU A 419 12.27 15.87 12.93
N LYS A 420 11.42 16.79 13.42
CA LYS A 420 11.04 16.85 14.84
C LYS A 420 10.23 15.63 15.25
N GLU A 421 9.36 15.15 14.36
CA GLU A 421 8.51 13.99 14.63
C GLU A 421 9.21 12.65 14.37
N ASP A 422 10.11 12.62 13.38
CA ASP A 422 11.05 11.53 13.16
C ASP A 422 11.93 11.37 14.41
N LEU A 423 12.43 12.47 14.98
CA LEU A 423 13.23 12.47 16.21
C LEU A 423 12.45 11.87 17.38
N TYR A 424 11.21 12.35 17.61
CA TYR A 424 10.34 11.81 18.66
C TYR A 424 10.14 10.30 18.49
N THR A 425 9.85 9.86 17.26
CA THR A 425 9.58 8.46 16.96
C THR A 425 10.85 7.62 17.06
N ALA A 426 11.98 8.13 16.59
CA ALA A 426 13.29 7.48 16.61
C ALA A 426 13.76 7.14 18.01
N ALA A 427 13.38 7.88 19.05
CA ALA A 427 13.72 7.54 20.44
C ALA A 427 13.25 6.12 20.84
N PHE A 428 12.13 5.65 20.29
CA PHE A 428 11.63 4.28 20.52
C PHE A 428 12.38 3.24 19.69
N PHE A 429 12.84 3.61 18.50
CA PHE A 429 13.41 2.69 17.52
C PHE A 429 14.94 2.62 17.56
N ALA A 430 15.61 3.60 18.15
CA ALA A 430 17.06 3.61 18.27
C ALA A 430 17.54 2.50 19.21
N PRO A 431 18.46 1.62 18.77
CA PRO A 431 19.22 0.75 19.66
C PRO A 431 19.92 1.59 20.71
N LYS A 432 19.97 1.12 21.96
CA LYS A 432 20.53 1.87 23.09
C LYS A 432 21.72 1.11 23.65
N ASN A 433 22.88 1.29 23.04
CA ASN A 433 24.14 0.68 23.46
C ASN A 433 25.27 1.70 23.37
N SER A 434 26.48 1.32 23.78
CA SER A 434 27.64 2.21 23.80
C SER A 434 28.04 2.79 22.45
N GLU A 435 27.67 2.16 21.33
CA GLU A 435 27.96 2.65 19.97
C GLU A 435 26.96 3.71 19.51
N THR A 436 25.71 3.63 19.98
CA THR A 436 24.61 4.50 19.54
C THR A 436 24.21 5.55 20.58
N GLU A 437 24.72 5.48 21.82
CA GLU A 437 24.33 6.34 22.94
C GLU A 437 24.27 7.83 22.58
N SER A 438 25.30 8.36 21.93
CA SER A 438 25.36 9.78 21.52
C SER A 438 24.44 10.16 20.35
N LEU A 439 23.84 9.17 19.68
CA LEU A 439 22.92 9.37 18.55
C LEU A 439 21.46 9.19 18.96
N VAL A 440 21.17 8.59 20.13
CA VAL A 440 19.80 8.38 20.58
C VAL A 440 19.17 9.73 20.92
N PRO A 441 18.07 10.12 20.27
CA PRO A 441 17.49 11.43 20.52
C PRO A 441 16.81 11.52 21.88
N THR A 442 16.93 12.70 22.50
CA THR A 442 16.29 13.03 23.79
C THR A 442 15.43 14.30 23.73
N ASN A 443 14.73 14.61 24.82
CA ASN A 443 14.02 15.88 24.98
C ASN A 443 14.93 17.12 24.84
N ARG A 444 16.22 16.98 25.13
CA ARG A 444 17.21 18.04 24.88
C ARG A 444 17.31 18.35 23.39
N ASP A 445 17.43 17.31 22.56
CA ASP A 445 17.57 17.42 21.11
C ASP A 445 16.28 17.93 20.47
N LEU A 446 15.13 17.42 20.94
CA LEU A 446 13.82 17.91 20.53
C LEU A 446 13.68 19.40 20.83
N ARG A 447 14.09 19.86 22.02
CA ARG A 447 14.08 21.28 22.40
C ARG A 447 14.98 22.11 21.49
N LEU A 448 16.19 21.64 21.19
CA LEU A 448 17.11 22.33 20.28
C LEU A 448 16.47 22.54 18.91
N LEU A 449 15.89 21.50 18.30
CA LEU A 449 15.20 21.61 17.01
C LEU A 449 13.99 22.54 17.05
N ILE A 450 13.20 22.52 18.13
CA ILE A 450 12.05 23.43 18.30
C ILE A 450 12.52 24.88 18.38
N GLN A 451 13.66 25.15 19.03
CA GLN A 451 14.27 26.48 19.15
C GLN A 451 15.03 26.92 17.89
N GLY A 452 15.05 26.09 16.84
CA GLY A 452 15.75 26.39 15.59
C GLY A 452 17.26 26.16 15.63
N HIS A 453 17.76 25.50 16.67
CA HIS A 453 19.16 25.08 16.74
C HIS A 453 19.37 23.78 15.95
N PRO A 454 20.43 23.67 15.13
CA PRO A 454 20.72 22.46 14.39
C PRO A 454 21.20 21.34 15.32
N LEU A 455 20.97 20.09 14.91
CA LEU A 455 21.58 18.90 15.51
C LEU A 455 22.83 18.50 14.73
N ASP A 456 23.63 17.60 15.30
CA ASP A 456 24.76 16.98 14.60
C ASP A 456 24.28 16.21 13.36
N GLU A 457 25.00 16.35 12.24
CA GLU A 457 24.64 15.71 10.97
C GLU A 457 24.54 14.18 11.10
N LYS A 458 25.42 13.54 11.90
CA LYS A 458 25.37 12.09 12.09
C LYS A 458 24.12 11.67 12.86
N GLN A 459 23.66 12.49 13.80
CA GLN A 459 22.41 12.23 14.53
C GLN A 459 21.21 12.38 13.59
N ILE A 460 21.20 13.39 12.72
CA ILE A 460 20.15 13.59 11.71
C ILE A 460 20.10 12.39 10.76
N ASP A 461 21.25 11.97 10.21
CA ASP A 461 21.35 10.81 9.32
C ASP A 461 20.88 9.53 10.02
N PHE A 462 21.24 9.35 11.29
CA PHE A 462 20.79 8.22 12.09
C PHE A 462 19.26 8.19 12.27
N ILE A 463 18.65 9.33 12.61
CA ILE A 463 17.20 9.48 12.75
C ILE A 463 16.49 9.20 11.41
N GLN A 464 16.97 9.79 10.32
CA GLN A 464 16.38 9.61 8.98
C GLN A 464 16.51 8.16 8.49
N ASN A 465 17.62 7.49 8.80
CA ASN A 465 17.80 6.07 8.49
C ASN A 465 16.82 5.19 9.26
N LEU A 466 16.56 5.47 10.55
CA LEU A 466 15.52 4.79 11.32
C LEU A 466 14.13 5.05 10.74
N ALA A 467 13.82 6.30 10.40
CA ALA A 467 12.55 6.68 9.80
C ALA A 467 12.30 5.96 8.48
N LYS A 468 13.33 5.86 7.62
CA LYS A 468 13.27 5.10 6.36
C LYS A 468 13.13 3.59 6.60
N LYS A 469 13.94 3.02 7.50
CA LYS A 469 13.95 1.58 7.80
C LYS A 469 12.61 1.11 8.36
N HIS A 470 12.02 1.87 9.28
CA HIS A 470 10.78 1.52 9.97
C HIS A 470 9.54 2.18 9.35
N ARG A 471 9.74 2.96 8.28
CA ARG A 471 8.69 3.66 7.50
C ARG A 471 7.81 4.53 8.39
N PHE A 472 8.40 5.42 9.18
CA PHE A 472 7.64 6.35 10.02
C PHE A 472 6.64 7.14 9.17
N PHE A 473 5.40 7.20 9.63
CA PHE A 473 4.30 7.82 8.90
C PHE A 473 3.58 8.84 9.77
N HIS A 474 3.83 10.11 9.44
CA HIS A 474 3.30 11.28 10.12
C HIS A 474 2.07 11.79 9.37
N TRP A 475 0.87 11.45 9.87
CA TRP A 475 -0.38 11.55 9.12
C TRP A 475 -0.70 12.98 8.66
N HIS A 476 -0.61 13.95 9.56
CA HIS A 476 -0.89 15.35 9.22
C HIS A 476 0.18 15.99 8.31
N ILE A 477 1.38 15.40 8.19
CA ILE A 477 2.40 15.83 7.23
C ILE A 477 2.13 15.17 5.88
N ALA A 478 1.90 13.85 5.89
CA ALA A 478 1.69 13.04 4.69
C ALA A 478 0.46 13.51 3.89
N PHE A 479 -0.63 13.83 4.59
CA PHE A 479 -1.89 14.30 4.01
C PHE A 479 -2.26 15.70 4.52
N ALA A 480 -1.29 16.62 4.49
CA ALA A 480 -1.45 17.97 4.99
C ALA A 480 -2.63 18.73 4.35
N ASP A 481 -3.00 18.41 3.10
CA ASP A 481 -4.21 18.91 2.46
C ASP A 481 -5.48 18.46 3.20
N VAL A 482 -5.60 17.19 3.55
CA VAL A 482 -6.80 16.68 4.23
C VAL A 482 -6.95 17.29 5.64
N PHE A 483 -5.87 17.28 6.42
CA PHE A 483 -5.92 17.74 7.80
C PHE A 483 -6.07 19.26 7.93
N SER A 484 -5.62 20.04 6.94
CA SER A 484 -5.74 21.50 6.98
C SER A 484 -7.12 22.04 6.57
N ASN A 485 -7.89 21.32 5.75
CA ASN A 485 -9.20 21.81 5.26
C ASN A 485 -10.43 21.24 5.98
N GLY A 486 -10.29 20.19 6.78
CA GLY A 486 -11.45 19.53 7.39
C GLY A 486 -11.15 18.74 8.66
N GLY A 487 -9.91 18.76 9.16
CA GLY A 487 -9.52 18.03 10.36
C GLY A 487 -9.54 16.49 10.22
N GLY A 488 -9.63 15.96 9.00
CA GLY A 488 -9.65 14.52 8.72
C GLY A 488 -10.39 14.15 7.43
N PHE A 489 -10.53 12.85 7.17
CA PHE A 489 -11.18 12.29 5.99
C PHE A 489 -12.71 12.26 6.12
N ASP A 490 -13.43 12.46 5.03
CA ASP A 490 -14.90 12.33 5.02
C ASP A 490 -15.34 10.87 5.16
N CYS A 491 -14.55 9.92 4.64
CA CYS A 491 -14.81 8.49 4.77
C CYS A 491 -13.50 7.70 4.96
N VAL A 492 -13.48 6.78 5.91
CA VAL A 492 -12.40 5.80 6.08
C VAL A 492 -12.98 4.41 5.82
N LEU A 493 -12.40 3.67 4.88
CA LEU A 493 -12.83 2.33 4.50
C LEU A 493 -11.67 1.34 4.64
N GLY A 494 -11.95 0.05 4.78
CA GLY A 494 -10.89 -0.95 4.67
C GLY A 494 -11.15 -2.26 5.41
N ASN A 495 -10.24 -3.20 5.20
CA ASN A 495 -10.13 -4.45 5.96
C ASN A 495 -8.74 -4.49 6.62
N PRO A 496 -8.56 -3.91 7.82
CA PRO A 496 -7.27 -3.91 8.50
C PRO A 496 -6.77 -5.33 8.79
N PRO A 497 -5.44 -5.52 8.97
CA PRO A 497 -4.87 -6.84 9.27
C PRO A 497 -5.38 -7.41 10.61
N TRP A 498 -5.69 -8.71 10.63
CA TRP A 498 -6.27 -9.40 11.80
C TRP A 498 -5.23 -10.05 12.72
N ASP A 499 -3.94 -9.86 12.42
CA ASP A 499 -2.84 -10.50 13.15
C ASP A 499 -2.48 -9.79 14.45
N MET A 500 -1.73 -10.52 15.27
CA MET A 500 -1.06 -9.98 16.46
C MET A 500 0.19 -9.21 16.02
N LEU A 501 0.49 -8.09 16.67
CA LEU A 501 1.80 -7.45 16.56
C LEU A 501 2.84 -8.28 17.33
N GLN A 502 3.27 -9.40 16.76
CA GLN A 502 4.29 -10.29 17.32
C GLN A 502 5.04 -10.99 16.18
N LEU A 503 6.31 -11.35 16.42
CA LEU A 503 7.03 -12.18 15.47
C LEU A 503 6.70 -13.65 15.72
N ASN A 504 6.09 -14.32 14.75
CA ASN A 504 5.91 -15.77 14.79
C ASN A 504 7.15 -16.45 14.18
N PRO A 505 7.96 -17.18 14.97
CA PRO A 505 9.17 -17.79 14.44
C PRO A 505 8.87 -18.86 13.38
N ALA A 506 7.76 -19.61 13.52
CA ALA A 506 7.41 -20.63 12.53
C ALA A 506 7.15 -20.00 11.15
N GLU A 507 6.45 -18.86 11.12
CA GLU A 507 6.17 -18.12 9.88
C GLU A 507 7.44 -17.46 9.33
N PHE A 508 8.26 -16.83 10.18
CA PHE A 508 9.53 -16.23 9.76
C PHE A 508 10.45 -17.24 9.07
N PHE A 509 10.58 -18.43 9.67
CA PHE A 509 11.44 -19.49 9.14
C PHE A 509 10.78 -20.32 8.04
N ALA A 510 9.47 -20.22 7.81
CA ALA A 510 8.74 -21.08 6.84
C ALA A 510 9.38 -21.08 5.45
N SER A 511 9.88 -19.93 5.02
CA SER A 511 10.59 -19.78 3.75
C SER A 511 12.11 -19.82 3.90
N ARG A 512 12.68 -19.52 5.07
CA ARG A 512 14.13 -19.38 5.25
C ARG A 512 14.82 -20.68 5.67
N ASP A 513 14.15 -21.45 6.52
CA ASP A 513 14.62 -22.72 7.07
C ASP A 513 13.40 -23.60 7.44
N PRO A 514 12.97 -24.50 6.52
CA PRO A 514 11.82 -25.35 6.75
C PRO A 514 11.95 -26.30 7.94
N GLU A 515 13.17 -26.67 8.35
CA GLU A 515 13.38 -27.53 9.51
C GLU A 515 13.05 -26.79 10.81
N ILE A 516 13.50 -25.54 10.93
CA ILE A 516 13.16 -24.67 12.07
C ILE A 516 11.67 -24.34 12.09
N ALA A 517 11.09 -24.04 10.93
CA ALA A 517 9.66 -23.74 10.83
C ALA A 517 8.79 -24.90 11.34
N ASN A 518 9.08 -26.11 10.85
CA ASN A 518 8.34 -27.33 11.13
C ASN A 518 8.78 -28.06 12.41
N ALA A 519 9.62 -27.44 13.24
CA ALA A 519 10.04 -27.99 14.51
C ALA A 519 8.84 -28.42 15.37
N ARG A 520 8.92 -29.63 15.93
CA ARG A 520 7.80 -30.32 16.61
C ARG A 520 7.14 -29.50 17.72
N HIS A 521 7.93 -28.76 18.50
CA HIS A 521 7.48 -27.92 19.62
C HIS A 521 8.31 -26.63 19.72
N SER A 522 7.79 -25.57 20.37
CA SER A 522 8.45 -24.25 20.47
C SER A 522 9.87 -24.31 21.06
N SER A 523 10.07 -25.10 22.11
CA SER A 523 11.39 -25.24 22.76
C SER A 523 12.44 -25.89 21.86
N ALA A 524 12.04 -26.81 20.98
CA ALA A 524 12.93 -27.38 19.98
C ALA A 524 13.32 -26.33 18.95
N ARG A 525 12.35 -25.52 18.50
CA ARG A 525 12.59 -24.40 17.59
C ARG A 525 13.56 -23.38 18.17
N GLU A 526 13.35 -22.97 19.42
CA GLU A 526 14.24 -22.02 20.11
C GLU A 526 15.68 -22.53 20.18
N LYS A 527 15.89 -23.83 20.46
CA LYS A 527 17.22 -24.44 20.44
C LYS A 527 17.87 -24.38 19.05
N MET A 528 17.10 -24.64 17.99
CA MET A 528 17.60 -24.54 16.61
C MET A 528 17.94 -23.09 16.24
N ILE A 529 17.09 -22.14 16.62
CA ILE A 529 17.34 -20.70 16.39
C ILE A 529 18.62 -20.25 17.09
N ILE A 530 18.90 -20.72 18.30
CA ILE A 530 20.15 -20.39 19.02
C ILE A 530 21.37 -20.90 18.25
N LYS A 531 21.31 -22.11 17.67
CA LYS A 531 22.40 -22.69 16.89
C LYS A 531 22.72 -21.91 15.61
N LEU A 532 21.72 -21.23 15.02
CA LEU A 532 21.95 -20.37 13.85
C LEU A 532 23.00 -19.29 14.10
N LYS A 533 23.24 -18.89 15.36
CA LYS A 533 24.29 -17.93 15.70
C LYS A 533 25.66 -18.37 15.15
N ASP A 534 25.95 -19.67 15.23
CA ASP A 534 27.22 -20.24 14.80
C ASP A 534 27.12 -20.90 13.41
N GLU A 535 25.98 -21.53 13.09
CA GLU A 535 25.78 -22.27 11.84
C GLU A 535 25.42 -21.36 10.65
N HIS A 536 24.59 -20.33 10.85
CA HIS A 536 24.11 -19.41 9.82
C HIS A 536 23.95 -17.98 10.37
N PRO A 537 25.06 -17.29 10.71
CA PRO A 537 25.03 -16.02 11.45
C PRO A 537 24.25 -14.90 10.75
N ALA A 538 24.21 -14.90 9.42
CA ALA A 538 23.42 -13.94 8.64
C ALA A 538 21.91 -14.10 8.87
N LEU A 539 21.40 -15.33 8.82
CA LEU A 539 19.99 -15.65 9.06
C LEU A 539 19.61 -15.37 10.53
N TYR A 540 20.50 -15.68 11.47
CA TYR A 540 20.30 -15.32 12.88
C TYR A 540 20.18 -13.81 13.07
N LYS A 541 21.06 -13.02 12.44
CA LYS A 541 21.02 -11.55 12.49
C LYS A 541 19.73 -10.99 11.88
N GLU A 542 19.26 -11.56 10.77
CA GLU A 542 17.98 -11.19 10.16
C GLU A 542 16.81 -11.43 11.13
N TYR A 543 16.74 -12.61 11.75
CA TYR A 543 15.72 -12.94 12.74
C TYR A 543 15.74 -12.00 13.95
N GLN A 544 16.93 -11.69 14.49
CA GLN A 544 17.05 -10.74 15.59
C GLN A 544 16.62 -9.32 15.19
N SER A 545 16.96 -8.86 13.99
CA SER A 545 16.51 -7.55 13.48
C SER A 545 14.99 -7.50 13.30
N ALA A 546 14.36 -8.57 12.83
CA ALA A 546 12.91 -8.67 12.73
C ALA A 546 12.24 -8.64 14.11
N LYS A 547 12.78 -9.40 15.08
CA LYS A 547 12.30 -9.44 16.45
C LYS A 547 12.42 -8.07 17.14
N ASP A 548 13.57 -7.42 16.98
CA ASP A 548 13.85 -6.08 17.51
C ASP A 548 12.86 -5.04 16.95
N THR A 549 12.60 -5.08 15.64
CA THR A 549 11.61 -4.20 14.99
C THR A 549 10.22 -4.34 15.61
N VAL A 550 9.77 -5.57 15.87
CA VAL A 550 8.48 -5.83 16.50
C VAL A 550 8.45 -5.30 17.94
N LEU A 551 9.48 -5.57 18.75
CA LEU A 551 9.55 -5.10 20.14
C LEU A 551 9.54 -3.57 20.24
N ARG A 552 10.27 -2.88 19.36
CA ARG A 552 10.30 -1.42 19.30
C ARG A 552 8.97 -0.84 18.86
N THR A 553 8.30 -1.49 17.90
CA THR A 553 6.94 -1.12 17.49
C THR A 553 5.94 -1.29 18.64
N GLN A 554 6.02 -2.40 19.39
CA GLN A 554 5.18 -2.61 20.59
C GLN A 554 5.43 -1.53 21.64
N SER A 555 6.70 -1.19 21.91
CA SER A 555 7.07 -0.11 22.83
C SER A 555 6.46 1.23 22.40
N PHE A 556 6.60 1.58 21.12
CA PHE A 556 6.00 2.79 20.56
C PHE A 556 4.47 2.79 20.72
N VAL A 557 3.79 1.70 20.34
CA VAL A 557 2.33 1.59 20.43
C VAL A 557 1.84 1.75 21.87
N HIS A 558 2.51 1.14 22.84
CA HIS A 558 2.13 1.22 24.25
C HIS A 558 2.36 2.59 24.88
N TYR A 559 3.45 3.27 24.50
CA TYR A 559 3.99 4.36 25.31
C TYR A 559 4.07 5.72 24.61
N SER A 560 3.89 5.79 23.29
CA SER A 560 3.82 7.06 22.56
C SER A 560 2.61 7.94 22.91
N GLY A 561 1.61 7.36 23.60
CA GLY A 561 0.32 8.03 23.83
C GLY A 561 -0.59 8.05 22.61
N ARG A 562 -0.20 7.38 21.51
CA ARG A 562 -0.97 7.36 20.25
C ARG A 562 -2.20 6.46 20.29
N PHE A 563 -2.17 5.36 21.05
CA PHE A 563 -3.24 4.34 21.09
C PHE A 563 -3.81 4.09 22.50
N PRO A 564 -4.27 5.14 23.21
CA PRO A 564 -4.71 5.03 24.60
C PRO A 564 -5.90 4.09 24.84
N LEU A 565 -6.63 3.66 23.81
CA LEU A 565 -7.84 2.84 23.97
C LEU A 565 -7.66 1.38 23.60
N THR A 566 -6.65 1.06 22.76
CA THR A 566 -6.48 -0.27 22.16
C THR A 566 -5.10 -0.90 22.37
N SER A 567 -4.13 -0.19 22.96
CA SER A 567 -2.79 -0.71 23.24
C SER A 567 -2.67 -1.45 24.59
N PHE A 568 -3.68 -2.19 25.04
CA PHE A 568 -3.64 -2.88 26.34
C PHE A 568 -3.35 -4.37 26.19
N GLY A 569 -2.46 -4.89 27.05
CA GLY A 569 -2.14 -6.33 27.06
C GLY A 569 -1.49 -6.78 25.75
N ARG A 570 -2.04 -7.84 25.14
CA ARG A 570 -1.53 -8.32 23.85
C ARG A 570 -2.01 -7.43 22.72
N ILE A 571 -1.08 -6.95 21.89
CA ILE A 571 -1.37 -5.99 20.84
C ILE A 571 -1.92 -6.70 19.60
N ASN A 572 -3.21 -6.50 19.31
CA ASN A 572 -3.86 -6.88 18.05
C ASN A 572 -3.79 -5.73 17.05
N LEU A 573 -3.51 -6.00 15.78
CA LEU A 573 -3.44 -4.96 14.76
C LEU A 573 -4.82 -4.36 14.44
N ALA A 574 -5.85 -5.17 14.24
CA ALA A 574 -7.18 -4.69 13.85
C ALA A 574 -7.77 -3.63 14.82
N PRO A 575 -7.73 -3.80 16.16
CA PRO A 575 -8.13 -2.74 17.10
C PRO A 575 -7.30 -1.46 16.98
N LEU A 576 -5.97 -1.54 16.81
CA LEU A 576 -5.14 -0.34 16.62
C LEU A 576 -5.54 0.43 15.36
N PHE A 577 -5.76 -0.30 14.25
CA PHE A 577 -6.25 0.30 13.01
C PHE A 577 -7.67 0.86 13.14
N THR A 578 -8.52 0.24 13.97
CA THR A 578 -9.86 0.76 14.24
C THR A 578 -9.81 2.06 15.04
N GLU A 579 -8.97 2.14 16.06
CA GLU A 579 -8.73 3.38 16.81
C GLU A 579 -8.15 4.45 15.88
N LEU A 580 -7.18 4.09 15.03
CA LEU A 580 -6.62 4.98 14.02
C LEU A 580 -7.70 5.49 13.06
N ALA A 581 -8.51 4.62 12.48
CA ALA A 581 -9.59 4.99 11.56
C ALA A 581 -10.58 5.96 12.21
N SER A 582 -10.92 5.74 13.48
CA SER A 582 -11.79 6.66 14.23
C SER A 582 -11.19 8.05 14.40
N LYS A 583 -9.85 8.15 14.51
CA LYS A 583 -9.13 9.42 14.58
C LYS A 583 -8.96 10.07 13.21
N LEU A 584 -8.64 9.30 12.16
CA LEU A 584 -8.48 9.81 10.78
C LEU A 584 -9.76 10.45 10.23
N LYS A 585 -10.92 9.98 10.70
CA LYS A 585 -12.23 10.50 10.33
C LYS A 585 -12.39 11.95 10.78
N GLY A 586 -12.72 12.85 9.86
CA GLY A 586 -13.15 14.21 10.20
C GLY A 586 -14.41 14.20 11.05
N GLU A 587 -14.73 15.31 11.71
CA GLU A 587 -15.85 15.42 12.67
C GLU A 587 -17.17 14.86 12.10
N LYS A 588 -17.50 15.25 10.85
CA LYS A 588 -18.71 14.84 10.13
C LYS A 588 -18.54 13.59 9.26
N GLY A 589 -17.33 13.02 9.23
CA GLY A 589 -17.02 11.85 8.43
C GLY A 589 -17.56 10.55 9.02
N ARG A 590 -17.40 9.45 8.26
CA ARG A 590 -17.78 8.08 8.65
C ARG A 590 -16.62 7.11 8.47
N VAL A 591 -16.67 5.99 9.18
CA VAL A 591 -15.75 4.85 9.03
C VAL A 591 -16.59 3.62 8.68
N GLY A 592 -16.14 2.80 7.74
CA GLY A 592 -16.73 1.49 7.44
C GLY A 592 -15.62 0.46 7.27
N ILE A 593 -15.46 -0.44 8.24
CA ILE A 593 -14.34 -1.41 8.23
C ILE A 593 -14.79 -2.81 8.60
N ILE A 594 -14.00 -3.80 8.17
CA ILE A 594 -14.17 -5.20 8.55
C ILE A 594 -13.14 -5.56 9.63
N VAL A 595 -13.60 -6.05 10.77
CA VAL A 595 -12.73 -6.33 11.93
C VAL A 595 -13.12 -7.62 12.63
N PRO A 596 -12.21 -8.28 13.35
CA PRO A 596 -12.59 -9.40 14.22
C PRO A 596 -13.62 -8.97 15.28
N SER A 597 -14.58 -9.85 15.59
CA SER A 597 -15.67 -9.56 16.55
C SER A 597 -15.21 -9.15 17.94
N GLY A 598 -13.95 -9.52 18.28
CA GLY A 598 -13.27 -9.11 19.50
C GLY A 598 -13.24 -7.59 19.72
N ILE A 599 -13.44 -6.77 18.67
CA ILE A 599 -13.58 -5.32 18.81
C ILE A 599 -14.69 -4.91 19.81
N ALA A 600 -15.74 -5.71 19.93
CA ALA A 600 -16.87 -5.46 20.83
C ALA A 600 -16.93 -6.40 22.03
N THR A 601 -16.33 -7.59 21.93
CA THR A 601 -16.48 -8.64 22.95
C THR A 601 -15.26 -8.84 23.86
N ASP A 602 -14.07 -8.42 23.43
CA ASP A 602 -12.83 -8.73 24.15
C ASP A 602 -12.54 -7.75 25.29
N SER A 603 -11.95 -8.25 26.38
CA SER A 603 -11.58 -7.39 27.52
C SER A 603 -10.51 -6.34 27.17
N PHE A 604 -9.71 -6.57 26.13
CA PHE A 604 -8.64 -5.66 25.70
C PHE A 604 -9.15 -4.46 24.90
N THR A 605 -10.35 -4.55 24.33
CA THR A 605 -10.99 -3.51 23.50
C THR A 605 -12.13 -2.80 24.23
N GLN A 606 -12.46 -3.21 25.47
CA GLN A 606 -13.56 -2.65 26.26
C GLN A 606 -13.50 -1.12 26.42
N ALA A 607 -12.30 -0.53 26.55
CA ALA A 607 -12.14 0.91 26.72
C ALA A 607 -12.49 1.65 25.42
N PHE A 608 -12.05 1.11 24.29
CA PHE A 608 -12.41 1.62 22.97
C PHE A 608 -13.90 1.46 22.69
N PHE A 609 -14.48 0.28 22.93
CA PHE A 609 -15.90 0.06 22.69
C PHE A 609 -16.78 0.95 23.58
N ARG A 610 -16.41 1.11 24.87
CA ARG A 610 -17.06 2.09 25.77
C ARG A 610 -17.00 3.50 25.20
N TYR A 611 -15.83 3.94 24.74
CA TYR A 611 -15.64 5.24 24.11
C TYR A 611 -16.56 5.44 22.90
N LEU A 612 -16.74 4.42 22.05
CA LEU A 612 -17.65 4.50 20.91
C LEU A 612 -19.11 4.73 21.32
N ILE A 613 -19.57 4.04 22.38
CA ILE A 613 -20.94 4.17 22.89
C ILE A 613 -21.14 5.52 23.58
N GLU A 614 -20.25 5.90 24.50
CA GLU A 614 -20.34 7.16 25.26
C GLU A 614 -20.25 8.38 24.35
N SER A 615 -19.45 8.30 23.29
CA SER A 615 -19.30 9.37 22.30
C SER A 615 -20.36 9.35 21.20
N LYS A 616 -21.33 8.41 21.24
CA LYS A 616 -22.37 8.24 20.21
C LYS A 616 -21.81 8.10 18.80
N LEU A 617 -20.74 7.31 18.66
CA LEU A 617 -20.03 7.07 17.40
C LEU A 617 -20.41 5.76 16.71
N LEU A 618 -21.17 4.88 17.35
CA LEU A 618 -21.54 3.59 16.75
C LEU A 618 -22.81 3.75 15.88
N ILE A 619 -22.66 3.61 14.56
CA ILE A 619 -23.81 3.58 13.63
C ILE A 619 -24.32 2.15 13.50
N SER A 620 -23.43 1.19 13.21
CA SER A 620 -23.80 -0.21 13.14
C SER A 620 -22.65 -1.15 13.49
N LEU A 621 -23.02 -2.30 14.04
CA LEU A 621 -22.15 -3.46 14.22
C LEU A 621 -22.93 -4.70 13.78
N PHE A 622 -22.49 -5.27 12.66
CA PHE A 622 -23.08 -6.49 12.12
C PHE A 622 -22.06 -7.63 12.24
N ASP A 623 -22.30 -8.53 13.18
CA ASP A 623 -21.42 -9.65 13.50
C ASP A 623 -21.79 -10.92 12.72
N PHE A 624 -20.76 -11.53 12.12
CA PHE A 624 -20.84 -12.68 11.26
C PHE A 624 -20.01 -13.84 11.81
N GLU A 625 -20.51 -15.06 11.58
CA GLU A 625 -19.73 -16.28 11.68
C GLU A 625 -19.46 -16.82 10.28
N ASN A 626 -18.19 -17.13 9.96
CA ASN A 626 -17.76 -17.55 8.62
C ASN A 626 -18.23 -18.97 8.21
N ARG A 627 -19.41 -19.42 8.68
CA ARG A 627 -19.96 -20.77 8.45
C ARG A 627 -20.16 -21.03 6.96
N GLU A 628 -20.64 -20.04 6.22
CA GLU A 628 -20.85 -20.15 4.77
C GLU A 628 -19.55 -19.93 3.97
N GLY A 629 -18.46 -19.53 4.63
CA GLY A 629 -17.14 -19.39 3.98
C GLY A 629 -17.05 -18.13 3.13
N LEU A 630 -17.67 -17.04 3.60
CA LEU A 630 -17.57 -15.71 3.00
C LEU A 630 -16.10 -15.31 2.78
N PHE A 631 -15.22 -15.63 3.74
CA PHE A 631 -13.77 -15.54 3.55
C PHE A 631 -13.17 -16.93 3.27
N PRO A 632 -12.84 -17.26 2.02
CA PRO A 632 -12.17 -18.52 1.69
C PRO A 632 -10.78 -18.55 2.33
N GLY A 633 -10.50 -19.58 3.13
CA GLY A 633 -9.22 -19.73 3.83
C GLY A 633 -9.20 -19.22 5.28
N VAL A 634 -10.26 -18.54 5.72
CA VAL A 634 -10.51 -18.27 7.14
C VAL A 634 -11.32 -19.43 7.73
N HIS A 635 -11.05 -19.81 8.98
CA HIS A 635 -11.75 -20.92 9.63
C HIS A 635 -13.27 -20.69 9.67
N ARG A 636 -14.08 -21.74 9.47
CA ARG A 636 -15.54 -21.64 9.37
C ARG A 636 -16.22 -21.12 10.65
N SER A 637 -15.57 -21.27 11.80
CA SER A 637 -16.06 -20.76 13.09
C SER A 637 -15.48 -19.39 13.46
N TYR A 638 -14.62 -18.81 12.62
CA TYR A 638 -14.07 -17.49 12.87
C TYR A 638 -15.18 -16.45 12.79
N LYS A 639 -15.11 -15.45 13.66
CA LYS A 639 -16.10 -14.39 13.74
C LYS A 639 -15.49 -13.04 13.40
N PHE A 640 -16.19 -12.29 12.59
CA PHE A 640 -15.82 -10.95 12.18
C PHE A 640 -17.06 -10.05 12.18
N SER A 641 -16.88 -8.75 12.17
CA SER A 641 -17.96 -7.79 12.13
C SER A 641 -17.73 -6.72 11.06
N LEU A 642 -18.82 -6.28 10.43
CA LEU A 642 -18.86 -5.02 9.70
C LEU A 642 -19.15 -3.91 10.71
N LEU A 643 -18.21 -2.99 10.87
CA LEU A 643 -18.29 -1.89 11.82
C LEU A 643 -18.42 -0.57 11.07
N THR A 644 -19.54 0.14 11.31
CA THR A 644 -19.75 1.49 10.79
C THR A 644 -19.72 2.51 11.93
N LEU A 645 -18.83 3.49 11.86
CA LEU A 645 -18.70 4.56 12.84
C LEU A 645 -19.03 5.94 12.25
N GLY A 646 -19.58 6.79 13.09
CA GLY A 646 -19.96 8.17 12.80
C GLY A 646 -20.99 8.64 13.81
N GLN A 647 -21.27 9.95 13.84
CA GLN A 647 -22.22 10.48 14.81
C GLN A 647 -23.62 9.86 14.59
N SER A 648 -24.14 9.18 15.62
CA SER A 648 -25.45 8.54 15.59
C SER A 648 -26.08 8.44 16.97
N ASP A 649 -27.37 8.75 17.08
CA ASP A 649 -28.13 8.58 18.33
C ASP A 649 -28.61 7.13 18.54
N GLN A 650 -28.59 6.32 17.48
CA GLN A 650 -29.01 4.91 17.52
C GLN A 650 -27.97 4.04 16.81
N ALA A 651 -27.78 2.83 17.32
CA ALA A 651 -26.89 1.83 16.75
C ALA A 651 -27.69 0.62 16.26
N ASN A 652 -27.46 0.21 15.01
CA ASN A 652 -28.04 -1.00 14.45
C ASN A 652 -27.11 -2.19 14.75
N LEU A 653 -27.63 -3.20 15.45
CA LEU A 653 -26.86 -4.36 15.87
C LEU A 653 -27.46 -5.63 15.30
N LEU A 654 -26.63 -6.45 14.66
CA LEU A 654 -26.97 -7.79 14.22
C LEU A 654 -25.89 -8.75 14.69
N PHE A 655 -26.26 -9.91 15.22
CA PHE A 655 -25.32 -10.92 15.69
C PHE A 655 -25.58 -12.27 15.06
N PHE A 656 -24.51 -13.06 14.91
CA PHE A 656 -24.54 -14.43 14.38
C PHE A 656 -25.09 -14.51 12.94
N ALA A 657 -24.89 -13.47 12.13
CA ALA A 657 -25.17 -13.56 10.71
C ALA A 657 -24.24 -14.58 10.04
N THR A 658 -24.72 -15.29 9.02
CA THR A 658 -23.89 -16.20 8.22
C THR A 658 -23.79 -15.73 6.76
N ASN A 659 -24.70 -14.82 6.37
CA ASN A 659 -24.82 -14.28 5.03
C ASN A 659 -25.31 -12.82 5.10
N ILE A 660 -24.93 -12.01 4.11
CA ILE A 660 -25.35 -10.62 3.93
C ILE A 660 -26.86 -10.49 3.74
N SER A 661 -27.54 -11.50 3.20
CA SER A 661 -29.00 -11.47 3.08
C SER A 661 -29.72 -11.26 4.42
N HIS A 662 -29.08 -11.62 5.55
CA HIS A 662 -29.64 -11.43 6.88
C HIS A 662 -29.76 -9.94 7.27
N LEU A 663 -28.97 -9.06 6.66
CA LEU A 663 -29.03 -7.61 6.86
C LEU A 663 -30.32 -6.99 6.30
N LYS A 664 -30.96 -7.63 5.32
CA LYS A 664 -32.22 -7.13 4.76
C LYS A 664 -33.41 -7.27 5.72
N ASN A 665 -33.24 -8.03 6.80
CA ASN A 665 -34.26 -8.31 7.82
C ASN A 665 -34.00 -7.58 9.15
N SER A 666 -32.96 -6.74 9.22
CA SER A 666 -32.50 -6.07 10.46
C SER A 666 -32.81 -4.58 10.52
#